data_AF-A0A9N9VL42-F1
#
_entry.id   AF-A0A9N9VL42-F1
#
_cell.length_a   1.000
_cell.length_b   1.000
_cell.length_c   1.000
_cell.angle_alpha   90.00
_cell.angle_beta   90.00
_cell.angle_gamma   90.00
#
_symmetry.space_group_name_H-M   'P 1'
#
loop_
_entity.id
_entity.type
_entity.pdbx_description
1 polymer ?
#
loop_
_entity_poly.entity_id
_entity_poly.type
_entity_poly.pdbx_seq_one_letter_code
_entity_poly.pdbx_strand_id
1 'polypeptide(L)'
;MTQYEIALRRSRRSHSPAELDELGSPSHKRSRIGELDASCDLCALMFSEGGLRRLNSQDGFTHHTYNECIASKDGGCMLCQLIFELVSWTHDDVWGSDDRMVFRNRHSVTGLPASDIDVLEGSLEGRPDMIKIYPFAKASDPAGTLVGRRPLRRNVQSGSVFSAAKKLISSCMGSNDSQNKGHQQCRYSRDTVLPTRVLDLGDPKIPSQTLCLQVNETETHGSYLALSYCWGKPDSKAETQPVRLQKDNIQQLMREIKLNSLPQSIQDAIIVTRKLGFRYLWVDALCIIQDHGEDKAHEISKMSTIYKNAAITVAASVAEKASQGFLQSRGNKATHLPECMLTIPISNEQTGTIYLSAHQYEPEHPLDKRGWALQEFMLSSRMLIFSDYELLWQCKEIALQSVTGTQGGLEYLQPLESLPWAVFDDDAEPYFGSLDADKVYLWKTIIHQYTDRDLTDQEDRLRAVMGIITELEMLWRDQNIHGHWSKWFVQLLAWYKPDVDRVKKRHLKRAPSWSWASVDGGICYEEPLTIEDAKVKTLTMSKVVLCCRILSSDKVELDKIDTVQERPDFVDSAARREFGNNDYDYMLLGKTQNSNGREKGMGLLVLKRARQQYRRVGLVTFKDMSIWQGVKLQEVAFE
;
A
#
# COMPACT_ATOMS: atom_id res chain seq x y z
N MET A 1 7.57 -11.70 0.55
CA MET A 1 7.40 -11.32 -0.85
C MET A 1 8.75 -11.42 -1.53
N THR A 2 8.82 -12.13 -2.65
CA THR A 2 10.05 -12.27 -3.45
C THR A 2 10.28 -10.98 -4.24
N GLN A 3 11.53 -10.70 -4.67
CA GLN A 3 11.86 -9.55 -5.53
C GLN A 3 11.02 -9.47 -6.82
N TYR A 4 10.31 -10.55 -7.14
CA TYR A 4 9.44 -10.73 -8.28
C TYR A 4 8.12 -9.91 -8.21
N GLU A 5 7.47 -9.85 -7.04
CA GLU A 5 6.22 -9.07 -6.85
C GLU A 5 6.47 -7.55 -6.97
N ILE A 6 7.72 -7.12 -6.72
CA ILE A 6 8.18 -5.73 -6.92
C ILE A 6 8.34 -5.40 -8.41
N ALA A 7 8.74 -6.37 -9.25
CA ALA A 7 8.89 -6.18 -10.70
C ALA A 7 7.53 -5.98 -11.40
N LEU A 8 6.48 -6.68 -10.95
CA LEU A 8 5.11 -6.51 -11.43
C LEU A 8 4.58 -5.07 -11.25
N ARG A 9 4.95 -4.41 -10.15
CA ARG A 9 4.60 -3.00 -9.90
C ARG A 9 5.39 -2.00 -10.75
N ARG A 10 6.65 -2.33 -11.11
CA ARG A 10 7.46 -1.51 -12.01
C ARG A 10 6.90 -1.48 -13.44
N SER A 11 6.35 -2.61 -13.91
CA SER A 11 5.73 -2.73 -15.24
C SER A 11 4.44 -1.90 -15.39
N ARG A 12 3.61 -1.80 -14.34
CA ARG A 12 2.34 -1.04 -14.40
C ARG A 12 2.48 0.48 -14.26
N ARG A 13 3.60 0.98 -13.72
CA ARG A 13 3.80 2.42 -13.43
C ARG A 13 4.64 3.16 -14.47
N SER A 14 5.25 2.46 -15.43
CA SER A 14 6.08 3.06 -16.48
C SER A 14 5.28 3.70 -17.64
N HIS A 15 3.97 3.91 -17.50
CA HIS A 15 3.17 4.56 -18.53
C HIS A 15 2.56 5.86 -17.98
N SER A 16 3.13 6.99 -18.41
CA SER A 16 2.46 8.28 -18.26
C SER A 16 1.21 8.31 -19.16
N PRO A 17 0.14 9.06 -18.80
CA PRO A 17 -1.03 9.22 -19.68
C PRO A 17 -0.72 9.84 -21.05
N ALA A 18 0.48 10.42 -21.22
CA ALA A 18 0.92 11.07 -22.45
C ALA A 18 1.77 10.17 -23.36
N GLU A 19 2.35 9.07 -22.86
CA GLU A 19 3.11 8.10 -23.66
C GLU A 19 2.22 6.96 -24.21
N LEU A 20 0.94 6.94 -23.86
CA LEU A 20 -0.07 6.04 -24.44
C LEU A 20 -0.60 6.53 -25.81
N ASP A 21 -0.24 7.74 -26.25
CA ASP A 21 -0.68 8.30 -27.54
C ASP A 21 0.33 8.10 -28.69
N GLU A 22 1.59 7.73 -28.43
CA GLU A 22 2.61 7.53 -29.48
C GLU A 22 3.07 6.07 -29.69
N LEU A 23 2.69 5.14 -28.82
CA LEU A 23 2.69 3.71 -29.12
C LEU A 23 1.29 3.36 -29.60
N GLY A 24 1.13 3.27 -30.93
CA GLY A 24 -0.14 2.97 -31.58
C GLY A 24 -0.92 1.92 -30.80
N SER A 25 -2.00 2.37 -30.15
CA SER A 25 -2.96 1.50 -29.49
C SER A 25 -3.30 0.38 -30.46
N PRO A 26 -3.08 -0.91 -30.14
CA PRO A 26 -3.67 -1.95 -30.93
C PRO A 26 -5.16 -1.72 -30.79
N SER A 27 -5.78 -1.20 -31.85
CA SER A 27 -7.21 -1.12 -31.95
C SER A 27 -7.71 -2.55 -31.75
N HIS A 28 -8.14 -2.88 -30.54
CA HIS A 28 -8.99 -4.03 -30.30
C HIS A 28 -10.30 -3.71 -30.99
N LYS A 29 -10.30 -3.85 -32.31
CA LYS A 29 -11.51 -4.08 -33.09
C LYS A 29 -12.22 -5.18 -32.34
N ARG A 30 -13.41 -4.84 -31.83
CA ARG A 30 -14.43 -5.80 -31.39
C ARG A 30 -14.62 -6.80 -32.53
N SER A 31 -13.82 -7.85 -32.54
CA SER A 31 -14.12 -9.02 -33.32
C SER A 31 -15.11 -9.80 -32.47
N ARG A 32 -16.34 -9.89 -32.96
CA ARG A 32 -17.25 -10.96 -32.56
C ARG A 32 -16.57 -12.25 -32.98
N ILE A 33 -15.83 -12.88 -32.07
CA ILE A 33 -15.31 -14.22 -32.27
C ILE A 33 -16.41 -15.17 -31.79
N GLY A 34 -16.87 -16.00 -32.71
CA GLY A 34 -17.95 -16.95 -32.52
C GLY A 34 -17.59 -18.07 -31.55
N GLU A 35 -18.65 -18.71 -31.07
CA GLU A 35 -18.70 -19.91 -30.23
C GLU A 35 -17.73 -20.99 -30.75
N LEU A 36 -16.66 -21.25 -30.01
CA LEU A 36 -15.77 -22.41 -30.17
C LEU A 36 -15.37 -22.89 -28.76
N ASP A 37 -15.52 -24.18 -28.52
CA ASP A 37 -15.24 -24.89 -27.25
C ASP A 37 -13.84 -24.54 -26.70
N ALA A 38 -13.78 -23.68 -25.67
CA ALA A 38 -12.55 -22.99 -25.25
C ALA A 38 -11.74 -23.69 -24.13
N SER A 39 -11.95 -24.99 -23.90
CA SER A 39 -11.21 -25.76 -22.88
C SER A 39 -10.78 -27.13 -23.40
N CYS A 40 -9.54 -27.54 -23.11
CA CYS A 40 -9.09 -28.91 -23.39
C CYS A 40 -9.72 -29.90 -22.39
N ASP A 41 -9.74 -31.19 -22.73
CA ASP A 41 -10.36 -32.25 -21.91
C ASP A 41 -9.88 -32.26 -20.46
N LEU A 42 -8.59 -31.98 -20.23
CA LEU A 42 -8.01 -31.99 -18.89
C LEU A 42 -8.46 -30.78 -18.06
N CYS A 43 -8.55 -29.60 -18.69
CA CYS A 43 -9.11 -28.39 -18.06
C CYS A 43 -10.61 -28.54 -17.79
N ALA A 44 -11.37 -29.13 -18.70
CA ALA A 44 -12.78 -29.44 -18.48
C ALA A 44 -12.97 -30.43 -17.32
N LEU A 45 -12.16 -31.50 -17.29
CA LEU A 45 -12.19 -32.52 -16.23
C LEU A 45 -11.88 -31.94 -14.85
N MET A 46 -10.99 -30.94 -14.76
CA MET A 46 -10.66 -30.26 -13.50
C MET A 46 -11.90 -29.67 -12.82
N PHE A 47 -12.85 -29.16 -13.60
CA PHE A 47 -14.11 -28.60 -13.11
C PHE A 47 -15.29 -29.57 -13.26
N SER A 48 -15.06 -30.85 -12.94
CA SER A 48 -16.10 -31.88 -12.84
C SER A 48 -16.16 -32.43 -11.41
N GLU A 49 -17.18 -33.24 -11.08
CA GLU A 49 -17.20 -33.96 -9.79
C GLU A 49 -16.00 -34.90 -9.58
N GLY A 50 -15.48 -35.47 -10.67
CA GLY A 50 -14.25 -36.27 -10.65
C GLY A 50 -13.02 -35.40 -10.38
N GLY A 51 -12.97 -34.22 -11.01
CA GLY A 51 -11.94 -33.21 -10.81
C GLY A 51 -11.91 -32.68 -9.38
N LEU A 52 -13.05 -32.27 -8.83
CA LEU A 52 -13.19 -31.82 -7.44
C LEU A 52 -12.70 -32.87 -6.44
N ARG A 53 -13.04 -34.15 -6.65
CA ARG A 53 -12.54 -35.25 -5.81
C ARG A 53 -11.01 -35.35 -5.84
N ARG A 54 -10.39 -35.19 -7.01
CA ARG A 54 -8.92 -35.19 -7.15
C ARG A 54 -8.28 -33.94 -6.56
N LEU A 55 -8.85 -32.77 -6.80
CA LEU A 55 -8.40 -31.49 -6.23
C LEU A 55 -8.42 -31.49 -4.69
N ASN A 56 -9.35 -32.24 -4.10
CA ASN A 56 -9.47 -32.41 -2.65
C ASN A 56 -8.63 -33.57 -2.09
N SER A 57 -7.96 -34.37 -2.94
CA SER A 57 -7.13 -35.50 -2.52
C SER A 57 -5.71 -35.07 -2.15
N GLN A 58 -4.98 -35.93 -1.42
CA GLN A 58 -3.57 -35.67 -1.08
C GLN A 58 -2.68 -35.54 -2.34
N ASP A 59 -2.97 -36.35 -3.36
CA ASP A 59 -2.23 -36.35 -4.64
C ASP A 59 -2.51 -35.11 -5.49
N GLY A 60 -3.67 -34.46 -5.29
CA GLY A 60 -4.12 -33.34 -6.09
C GLY A 60 -4.58 -33.73 -7.49
N PHE A 61 -4.91 -32.73 -8.30
CA PHE A 61 -5.23 -32.88 -9.71
C PHE A 61 -3.97 -32.68 -10.55
N THR A 62 -3.43 -33.77 -11.10
CA THR A 62 -2.30 -33.71 -12.03
C THR A 62 -2.74 -33.17 -13.39
N HIS A 63 -2.19 -32.03 -13.76
CA HIS A 63 -2.40 -31.36 -15.04
C HIS A 63 -1.28 -31.72 -16.05
N HIS A 64 -1.18 -30.94 -17.12
CA HIS A 64 -0.21 -31.07 -18.21
C HIS A 64 1.26 -30.90 -17.77
N THR A 65 2.16 -31.45 -18.58
CA THR A 65 3.57 -31.02 -18.64
C THR A 65 3.68 -29.65 -19.31
N TYR A 66 4.87 -29.02 -19.28
CA TYR A 66 5.11 -27.75 -19.97
C TYR A 66 4.75 -27.82 -21.46
N ASN A 67 5.25 -28.83 -22.17
CA ASN A 67 5.03 -28.99 -23.62
C ASN A 67 3.56 -29.26 -23.96
N GLU A 68 2.88 -30.09 -23.15
CA GLU A 68 1.45 -30.36 -23.34
C GLU A 68 0.60 -29.11 -23.05
N CYS A 69 0.98 -28.29 -22.06
CA CYS A 69 0.28 -27.05 -21.75
C CYS A 69 0.38 -26.04 -22.89
N ILE A 70 1.57 -25.91 -23.49
CA ILE A 70 1.78 -25.06 -24.69
C ILE A 70 0.93 -25.57 -25.86
N ALA A 71 0.97 -26.88 -26.13
CA ALA A 71 0.17 -27.45 -27.21
C ALA A 71 -1.33 -27.20 -27.03
N SER A 72 -1.85 -27.37 -25.81
CA SER A 72 -3.25 -27.06 -25.47
C SER A 72 -3.57 -25.56 -25.54
N LYS A 73 -2.64 -24.69 -25.13
CA LYS A 73 -2.76 -23.24 -25.29
C LYS A 73 -2.83 -22.85 -26.77
N ASP A 74 -1.93 -23.36 -27.60
CA ASP A 74 -1.88 -23.07 -29.03
C ASP A 74 -3.09 -23.67 -29.77
N GLY A 75 -3.68 -24.74 -29.21
CA GLY A 75 -4.98 -25.28 -29.60
C GLY A 75 -6.20 -24.47 -29.13
N GLY A 76 -6.01 -23.37 -28.40
CA GLY A 76 -7.07 -22.43 -28.00
C GLY A 76 -7.61 -22.60 -26.57
N CYS A 77 -7.00 -23.44 -25.72
CA CYS A 77 -7.45 -23.59 -24.34
C CYS A 77 -7.09 -22.37 -23.47
N MET A 78 -8.11 -21.62 -23.03
CA MET A 78 -7.91 -20.42 -22.22
C MET A 78 -7.31 -20.67 -20.84
N LEU A 79 -7.65 -21.80 -20.19
CA LEU A 79 -7.05 -22.13 -18.89
C LEU A 79 -5.57 -22.49 -19.03
N CYS A 80 -5.18 -23.24 -20.07
CA CYS A 80 -3.76 -23.52 -20.34
C CYS A 80 -3.00 -22.23 -20.67
N GLN A 81 -3.62 -21.30 -21.41
CA GLN A 81 -3.05 -19.97 -21.64
C GLN A 81 -2.81 -19.22 -20.32
N LEU A 82 -3.83 -19.15 -19.45
CA LEU A 82 -3.74 -18.49 -18.15
C LEU A 82 -2.65 -19.10 -17.27
N ILE A 83 -2.56 -20.44 -17.21
CA ILE A 83 -1.53 -21.15 -16.45
C ILE A 83 -0.14 -20.81 -17.00
N PHE A 84 0.05 -20.92 -18.32
CA PHE A 84 1.33 -20.61 -18.95
C PHE A 84 1.79 -19.18 -18.67
N GLU A 85 0.89 -18.22 -18.78
CA GLU A 85 1.15 -16.82 -18.46
C GLU A 85 1.52 -16.68 -16.98
N LEU A 86 0.71 -17.19 -16.05
CA LEU A 86 0.99 -17.13 -14.61
C LEU A 86 2.36 -17.70 -14.22
N VAL A 87 2.76 -18.85 -14.77
CA VAL A 87 4.06 -19.45 -14.45
C VAL A 87 5.21 -18.60 -14.99
N SER A 88 5.11 -18.15 -16.25
CA SER A 88 6.10 -17.27 -16.88
C SER A 88 6.20 -15.91 -16.16
N TRP A 89 5.08 -15.46 -15.61
CA TRP A 89 4.92 -14.22 -14.85
C TRP A 89 5.10 -14.41 -13.33
N THR A 90 5.66 -15.50 -12.82
CA THR A 90 5.95 -15.61 -11.37
C THR A 90 7.38 -16.03 -11.09
N HIS A 91 8.06 -16.65 -12.05
CA HIS A 91 9.38 -17.25 -11.84
C HIS A 91 10.26 -17.08 -13.09
N ASP A 92 11.44 -16.47 -12.90
CA ASP A 92 12.40 -16.20 -13.98
C ASP A 92 13.03 -17.47 -14.61
N ASP A 93 12.83 -18.68 -14.07
CA ASP A 93 13.33 -19.91 -14.70
C ASP A 93 12.72 -21.26 -14.23
N VAL A 94 12.43 -22.10 -15.25
CA VAL A 94 12.19 -23.56 -15.33
C VAL A 94 10.89 -24.15 -14.78
N TRP A 95 9.79 -24.04 -15.54
CA TRP A 95 8.83 -25.15 -15.65
C TRP A 95 9.47 -26.19 -16.59
N GLY A 96 10.02 -27.28 -16.03
CA GLY A 96 10.72 -28.30 -16.80
C GLY A 96 9.81 -28.96 -17.84
N SER A 97 10.39 -29.40 -18.95
CA SER A 97 9.65 -30.05 -20.06
C SER A 97 8.82 -31.24 -19.59
N ASP A 98 9.30 -31.96 -18.58
CA ASP A 98 8.70 -33.17 -18.02
C ASP A 98 7.94 -32.93 -16.70
N ASP A 99 8.06 -31.73 -16.10
CA ASP A 99 7.42 -31.42 -14.83
C ASP A 99 5.92 -31.22 -15.04
N ARG A 100 5.13 -31.95 -14.24
CA ARG A 100 3.67 -31.82 -14.27
C ARG A 100 3.20 -30.79 -13.25
N MET A 101 2.29 -29.92 -13.68
CA MET A 101 1.59 -29.03 -12.77
C MET A 101 0.57 -29.82 -11.96
N VAL A 102 0.55 -29.66 -10.64
CA VAL A 102 -0.42 -30.28 -9.74
C VAL A 102 -1.23 -29.20 -9.04
N PHE A 103 -2.54 -29.24 -9.21
CA PHE A 103 -3.47 -28.33 -8.55
C PHE A 103 -4.13 -28.97 -7.34
N ARG A 104 -4.29 -28.19 -6.27
CA ARG A 104 -5.09 -28.56 -5.09
C ARG A 104 -6.14 -27.49 -4.84
N ASN A 105 -7.28 -27.90 -4.31
CA ASN A 105 -8.26 -26.96 -3.78
C ASN A 105 -7.78 -26.50 -2.41
N ARG A 106 -7.72 -25.19 -2.14
CA ARG A 106 -7.17 -24.66 -0.88
C ARG A 106 -7.81 -25.28 0.36
N HIS A 107 -9.11 -25.58 0.32
CA HIS A 107 -9.83 -26.19 1.45
C HIS A 107 -9.42 -27.66 1.74
N SER A 108 -8.69 -28.32 0.83
CA SER A 108 -8.17 -29.68 1.04
C SER A 108 -7.11 -29.77 2.15
N VAL A 109 -6.52 -28.63 2.53
CA VAL A 109 -5.46 -28.54 3.55
C VAL A 109 -6.01 -28.64 4.98
N THR A 110 -7.32 -28.45 5.20
CA THR A 110 -7.92 -28.47 6.55
C THR A 110 -8.53 -29.83 6.95
N GLY A 111 -8.42 -30.86 6.10
CA GLY A 111 -8.85 -32.23 6.41
C GLY A 111 -10.36 -32.50 6.32
N LEU A 112 -11.16 -31.53 5.86
CA LEU A 112 -12.59 -31.72 5.56
C LEU A 112 -12.81 -31.67 4.04
N PRO A 113 -13.55 -32.62 3.43
CA PRO A 113 -13.84 -32.58 2.01
C PRO A 113 -14.70 -31.36 1.68
N ALA A 114 -14.16 -30.42 0.90
CA ALA A 114 -14.91 -29.28 0.40
C ALA A 114 -15.97 -29.74 -0.60
N SER A 115 -17.18 -29.20 -0.50
CA SER A 115 -18.28 -29.47 -1.44
C SER A 115 -18.12 -28.75 -2.78
N ASP A 116 -17.19 -27.81 -2.86
CA ASP A 116 -16.97 -26.90 -3.98
C ASP A 116 -15.48 -26.55 -4.16
N ILE A 117 -15.15 -26.03 -5.33
CA ILE A 117 -13.85 -25.49 -5.72
C ILE A 117 -13.81 -24.02 -5.25
N ASP A 118 -12.84 -23.68 -4.39
CA ASP A 118 -12.62 -22.32 -3.88
C ASP A 118 -11.45 -21.63 -4.61
N VAL A 119 -10.22 -22.01 -4.29
CA VAL A 119 -8.99 -21.52 -4.93
C VAL A 119 -8.16 -22.71 -5.36
N LEU A 120 -7.70 -22.66 -6.60
CA LEU A 120 -6.79 -23.64 -7.17
C LEU A 120 -5.35 -23.19 -6.90
N GLU A 121 -4.63 -23.97 -6.11
CA GLU A 121 -3.22 -23.75 -5.78
C GLU A 121 -2.38 -24.71 -6.61
N GLY A 122 -1.64 -24.17 -7.58
CA GLY A 122 -0.79 -24.89 -8.51
C GLY A 122 0.64 -25.00 -8.02
N SER A 123 1.21 -26.19 -8.10
CA SER A 123 2.56 -26.52 -7.66
C SER A 123 3.29 -27.37 -8.70
N LEU A 124 4.62 -27.24 -8.75
CA LEU A 124 5.50 -28.17 -9.47
C LEU A 124 6.16 -29.12 -8.46
N GLU A 125 6.67 -30.26 -8.92
CA GLU A 125 7.34 -31.23 -8.06
C GLU A 125 8.50 -30.57 -7.29
N GLY A 126 8.47 -30.67 -5.96
CA GLY A 126 9.44 -30.02 -5.07
C GLY A 126 9.28 -28.50 -4.87
N ARG A 127 8.27 -27.84 -5.48
CA ARG A 127 8.00 -26.39 -5.35
C ARG A 127 6.53 -26.11 -5.01
N PRO A 128 6.18 -25.94 -3.72
CA PRO A 128 4.82 -25.62 -3.31
C PRO A 128 4.39 -24.19 -3.70
N ASP A 129 3.08 -23.98 -3.87
CA ASP A 129 2.40 -22.68 -4.02
C ASP A 129 2.90 -21.74 -5.13
N MET A 130 3.18 -22.30 -6.31
CA MET A 130 3.77 -21.56 -7.42
C MET A 130 2.79 -20.57 -8.08
N ILE A 131 1.52 -20.97 -8.25
CA ILE A 131 0.47 -20.13 -8.86
C ILE A 131 -0.87 -20.31 -8.14
N LYS A 132 -1.74 -19.30 -8.22
CA LYS A 132 -3.11 -19.34 -7.68
C LYS A 132 -4.12 -18.93 -8.74
N ILE A 133 -5.25 -19.63 -8.81
CA ILE A 133 -6.36 -19.31 -9.71
C ILE A 133 -7.66 -19.28 -8.91
N TYR A 134 -8.43 -18.21 -9.12
CA TYR A 134 -9.67 -17.91 -8.42
C TYR A 134 -10.88 -18.10 -9.36
N PRO A 135 -11.53 -19.27 -9.34
CA PRO A 135 -12.72 -19.52 -10.13
C PRO A 135 -13.96 -18.90 -9.50
N PHE A 136 -14.83 -18.31 -10.32
CA PHE A 136 -16.13 -17.74 -9.96
C PHE A 136 -17.21 -18.33 -10.86
N ALA A 137 -18.39 -18.58 -10.31
CA ALA A 137 -19.59 -18.96 -11.07
C ALA A 137 -20.82 -18.22 -10.56
N LYS A 138 -21.79 -17.93 -11.41
CA LYS A 138 -23.07 -17.36 -10.96
C LYS A 138 -23.86 -18.44 -10.22
N ALA A 139 -24.59 -18.07 -9.16
CA ALA A 139 -25.39 -19.05 -8.40
C ALA A 139 -26.49 -19.71 -9.24
N SER A 140 -26.99 -19.02 -10.27
CA SER A 140 -27.98 -19.55 -11.22
C SER A 140 -27.36 -20.35 -12.37
N ASP A 141 -26.03 -20.35 -12.49
CA ASP A 141 -25.31 -21.09 -13.54
C ASP A 141 -25.07 -22.53 -13.07
N PRO A 142 -25.14 -23.53 -13.96
CA PRO A 142 -24.86 -24.92 -13.61
C PRO A 142 -23.50 -25.15 -12.95
N ALA A 143 -22.47 -24.37 -13.30
CA ALA A 143 -21.15 -24.44 -12.66
C ALA A 143 -21.16 -23.95 -11.20
N GLY A 144 -22.22 -23.26 -10.76
CA GLY A 144 -22.38 -22.77 -9.40
C GLY A 144 -22.47 -23.86 -8.34
N THR A 145 -22.76 -25.12 -8.70
CA THR A 145 -22.72 -26.26 -7.78
C THR A 145 -21.30 -26.74 -7.50
N LEU A 146 -20.37 -26.53 -8.45
CA LEU A 146 -18.98 -26.98 -8.36
C LEU A 146 -18.04 -25.88 -7.90
N VAL A 147 -18.30 -24.62 -8.24
CA VAL A 147 -17.47 -23.48 -7.84
C VAL A 147 -18.17 -22.70 -6.74
N GLY A 148 -17.48 -22.39 -5.65
CA GLY A 148 -18.05 -21.70 -4.49
C GLY A 148 -18.16 -20.18 -4.64
N ARG A 149 -17.17 -19.55 -5.28
CA ARG A 149 -17.10 -18.09 -5.37
C ARG A 149 -18.13 -17.52 -6.32
N ARG A 150 -18.62 -16.32 -5.98
CA ARG A 150 -19.71 -15.64 -6.68
C ARG A 150 -19.27 -14.28 -7.22
N PRO A 151 -19.76 -13.88 -8.40
CA PRO A 151 -19.62 -12.51 -8.88
C PRO A 151 -20.15 -11.51 -7.85
N LEU A 152 -19.36 -10.49 -7.50
CA LEU A 152 -19.71 -9.59 -6.40
C LEU A 152 -20.46 -8.35 -6.89
N ARG A 153 -21.62 -8.12 -6.28
CA ARG A 153 -22.29 -6.82 -6.35
C ARG A 153 -21.92 -6.00 -5.13
N ARG A 154 -21.78 -4.69 -5.33
CA ARG A 154 -21.44 -3.79 -4.22
C ARG A 154 -22.49 -3.86 -3.12
N ASN A 155 -22.07 -4.28 -1.93
CA ASN A 155 -22.87 -4.23 -0.72
C ASN A 155 -22.00 -3.87 0.49
N VAL A 156 -22.06 -2.60 0.88
CA VAL A 156 -21.35 -2.07 2.05
C VAL A 156 -22.30 -1.55 3.14
N GLN A 157 -23.62 -1.67 2.93
CA GLN A 157 -24.61 -0.95 3.75
C GLN A 157 -25.80 -1.77 4.24
N SER A 158 -25.95 -3.03 3.82
CA SER A 158 -27.06 -3.88 4.26
C SER A 158 -27.04 -4.13 5.77
N GLY A 159 -28.20 -4.47 6.33
CA GLY A 159 -28.32 -4.83 7.75
C GLY A 159 -27.47 -6.05 8.13
N SER A 160 -27.31 -7.01 7.21
CA SER A 160 -26.43 -8.18 7.41
C SER A 160 -24.95 -7.78 7.47
N VAL A 161 -24.50 -6.89 6.59
CA VAL A 161 -23.12 -6.38 6.56
C VAL A 161 -22.79 -5.62 7.85
N PHE A 162 -23.65 -4.70 8.28
CA PHE A 162 -23.44 -3.98 9.55
C PHE A 162 -23.51 -4.90 10.77
N SER A 163 -24.37 -5.92 10.75
CA SER A 163 -24.42 -6.93 11.82
C SER A 163 -23.13 -7.74 11.89
N ALA A 164 -22.55 -8.11 10.75
CA ALA A 164 -21.29 -8.83 10.69
C ALA A 164 -20.11 -7.94 11.16
N ALA A 165 -20.07 -6.68 10.73
CA ALA A 165 -19.09 -5.71 11.21
C ALA A 165 -19.14 -5.54 12.73
N LYS A 166 -20.34 -5.41 13.33
CA LYS A 166 -20.52 -5.33 14.79
C LYS A 166 -19.98 -6.55 15.53
N LYS A 167 -20.17 -7.75 14.97
CA LYS A 167 -19.63 -9.00 15.55
C LYS A 167 -18.10 -9.01 15.56
N LEU A 168 -17.47 -8.56 14.48
CA LEU A 168 -16.00 -8.45 14.42
C LEU A 168 -15.48 -7.40 15.41
N ILE A 169 -16.16 -6.25 15.50
CA ILE A 169 -15.84 -5.19 16.46
C ILE A 169 -15.93 -5.72 17.89
N SER A 170 -17.02 -6.39 18.26
CA SER A 170 -17.21 -6.92 19.62
C SER A 170 -16.23 -8.06 19.94
N SER A 171 -15.93 -8.92 18.96
CA SER A 171 -14.89 -9.96 19.10
C SER A 171 -13.52 -9.34 19.35
N CYS A 172 -13.17 -8.30 18.59
CA CYS A 172 -11.86 -7.66 18.67
C CYS A 172 -11.70 -6.81 19.95
N MET A 173 -12.73 -6.05 20.34
CA MET A 173 -12.70 -5.19 21.53
C MET A 173 -12.90 -5.97 22.84
N GLY A 174 -13.46 -7.19 22.78
CA GLY A 174 -13.86 -7.98 23.94
C GLY A 174 -15.09 -7.43 24.66
N SER A 175 -15.55 -8.13 25.71
CA SER A 175 -16.55 -7.62 26.67
C SER A 175 -15.92 -7.37 28.04
N ASN A 176 -16.63 -6.72 28.97
CA ASN A 176 -16.17 -6.54 30.36
C ASN A 176 -16.31 -7.86 31.17
N ASP A 177 -16.94 -8.88 30.60
CA ASP A 177 -17.11 -10.18 31.23
C ASP A 177 -15.91 -11.10 30.94
N SER A 178 -15.55 -11.91 31.93
CA SER A 178 -14.36 -12.77 31.96
C SER A 178 -14.24 -13.79 30.81
N GLN A 179 -15.27 -13.96 30.00
CA GLN A 179 -15.33 -14.93 28.90
C GLN A 179 -14.80 -14.41 27.56
N ASN A 180 -14.75 -13.09 27.32
CA ASN A 180 -14.20 -12.53 26.06
C ASN A 180 -13.20 -11.41 26.34
N LYS A 181 -11.92 -11.78 26.41
CA LYS A 181 -10.79 -10.86 26.66
C LYS A 181 -10.45 -9.96 25.45
N GLY A 182 -11.11 -10.14 24.31
CA GLY A 182 -10.76 -9.47 23.05
C GLY A 182 -9.40 -9.90 22.50
N HIS A 183 -9.01 -9.31 21.38
CA HIS A 183 -7.68 -9.47 20.79
C HIS A 183 -6.63 -8.84 21.71
N GLN A 184 -5.54 -9.55 21.99
CA GLN A 184 -4.41 -9.12 22.82
C GLN A 184 -3.69 -7.91 22.20
N GLN A 185 -3.32 -7.98 20.93
CA GLN A 185 -2.57 -6.92 20.25
C GLN A 185 -3.44 -5.71 19.93
N CYS A 186 -4.76 -5.89 19.93
CA CYS A 186 -5.72 -4.79 19.80
C CYS A 186 -6.16 -4.26 21.17
N ARG A 187 -5.56 -4.72 22.29
CA ARG A 187 -5.91 -4.24 23.63
C ARG A 187 -5.67 -2.76 23.69
N TYR A 188 -6.76 -2.08 23.98
CA TYR A 188 -6.85 -0.64 24.02
C TYR A 188 -7.65 -0.27 25.27
N SER A 189 -7.33 0.87 25.88
CA SER A 189 -8.12 1.37 27.00
C SER A 189 -9.51 1.72 26.50
N ARG A 190 -10.55 1.02 26.98
CA ARG A 190 -11.96 1.34 26.65
C ARG A 190 -12.37 2.75 27.10
N ASP A 191 -11.51 3.38 27.91
CA ASP A 191 -11.70 4.68 28.53
C ASP A 191 -10.57 5.63 28.11
N THR A 192 -10.68 6.19 26.90
CA THR A 192 -9.67 7.13 26.40
C THR A 192 -10.12 8.56 26.34
N VAL A 193 -9.16 9.41 26.63
CA VAL A 193 -9.27 10.85 26.54
C VAL A 193 -9.66 11.19 25.11
N LEU A 194 -10.81 11.84 24.97
CA LEU A 194 -11.28 12.34 23.70
C LEU A 194 -10.28 13.38 23.17
N PRO A 195 -10.10 13.49 21.85
CA PRO A 195 -9.36 14.58 21.23
C PRO A 195 -9.85 15.95 21.71
N THR A 196 -9.03 16.98 21.56
CA THR A 196 -9.37 18.36 21.96
C THR A 196 -10.73 18.80 21.42
N ARG A 197 -11.10 18.34 20.22
CA ARG A 197 -12.42 18.54 19.63
C ARG A 197 -12.94 17.26 18.99
N VAL A 198 -14.22 16.96 19.17
CA VAL A 198 -14.93 15.85 18.52
C VAL A 198 -16.34 16.27 18.15
N LEU A 199 -16.93 15.61 17.15
CA LEU A 199 -18.36 15.75 16.87
C LEU A 199 -19.14 14.87 17.85
N ASP A 200 -20.08 15.48 18.57
CA ASP A 200 -21.08 14.77 19.37
C ASP A 200 -22.33 14.55 18.52
N LEU A 201 -22.56 13.28 18.17
CA LEU A 201 -23.66 12.87 17.29
C LEU A 201 -24.96 12.60 18.07
N GLY A 202 -24.99 12.80 19.38
CA GLY A 202 -26.11 12.47 20.27
C GLY A 202 -26.22 10.97 20.55
N ASP A 203 -27.30 10.55 21.21
CA ASP A 203 -27.58 9.13 21.44
C ASP A 203 -27.73 8.40 20.09
N PRO A 204 -26.88 7.41 19.77
CA PRO A 204 -26.96 6.65 18.53
C PRO A 204 -28.31 5.95 18.30
N LYS A 205 -29.09 5.72 19.36
CA LYS A 205 -30.43 5.11 19.32
C LYS A 205 -31.51 6.11 18.91
N ILE A 206 -31.23 7.42 18.98
CA ILE A 206 -32.19 8.48 18.70
C ILE A 206 -31.78 9.18 17.40
N PRO A 207 -32.58 9.06 16.31
CA PRO A 207 -32.29 9.77 15.07
C PRO A 207 -32.32 11.29 15.28
N SER A 208 -31.19 11.97 15.04
CA SER A 208 -31.10 13.43 15.06
C SER A 208 -30.57 13.96 13.73
N GLN A 209 -31.18 15.02 13.20
CA GLN A 209 -30.70 15.75 12.01
C GLN A 209 -29.67 16.83 12.37
N THR A 210 -29.45 17.04 13.67
CA THR A 210 -28.48 17.98 14.20
C THR A 210 -27.45 17.25 15.05
N LEU A 211 -26.26 17.83 15.12
CA LEU A 211 -25.14 17.41 15.95
C LEU A 211 -24.37 18.67 16.38
N CYS A 212 -23.38 18.54 17.26
CA CYS A 212 -22.56 19.67 17.66
C CYS A 212 -21.08 19.32 17.73
N LEU A 213 -20.25 20.35 17.68
CA LEU A 213 -18.83 20.24 18.01
C LEU A 213 -18.68 20.30 19.54
N GLN A 214 -18.17 19.23 20.13
CA GLN A 214 -17.77 19.23 21.53
C GLN A 214 -16.29 19.65 21.63
N VAL A 215 -16.03 20.70 22.41
CA VAL A 215 -14.68 21.15 22.78
C VAL A 215 -14.38 20.62 24.18
N ASN A 216 -13.33 19.81 24.31
CA ASN A 216 -12.96 19.21 25.57
C ASN A 216 -11.94 20.10 26.28
N GLU A 217 -12.41 20.85 27.28
CA GLU A 217 -11.57 21.70 28.13
C GLU A 217 -10.87 20.90 29.25
N THR A 218 -11.37 19.70 29.54
CA THR A 218 -10.85 18.75 30.53
C THR A 218 -10.74 17.35 29.94
N GLU A 219 -10.07 16.44 30.65
CA GLU A 219 -9.96 15.03 30.28
C GLU A 219 -11.34 14.35 30.30
N THR A 220 -12.07 14.49 29.19
CA THR A 220 -13.32 13.79 28.97
C THR A 220 -13.01 12.46 28.32
N HIS A 221 -13.51 11.37 28.90
CA HIS A 221 -13.28 10.05 28.36
C HIS A 221 -14.46 9.56 27.52
N GLY A 222 -14.16 8.84 26.44
CA GLY A 222 -15.16 8.24 25.58
C GLY A 222 -14.56 7.50 24.40
N SER A 223 -15.34 6.57 23.87
CA SER A 223 -14.99 5.91 22.60
C SER A 223 -15.46 6.76 21.42
N TYR A 224 -14.57 6.97 20.45
CA TYR A 224 -14.85 7.73 19.23
C TYR A 224 -14.35 6.98 17.99
N LEU A 225 -14.96 7.31 16.85
CA LEU A 225 -14.46 6.92 15.53
C LEU A 225 -13.64 8.04 14.92
N ALA A 226 -12.68 7.73 14.06
CA ALA A 226 -11.99 8.71 13.22
C ALA A 226 -12.36 8.49 11.74
N LEU A 227 -12.46 9.56 10.96
CA LEU A 227 -12.69 9.48 9.52
C LEU A 227 -11.39 9.68 8.73
N SER A 228 -11.08 8.73 7.85
CA SER A 228 -10.06 8.85 6.81
C SER A 228 -10.75 8.96 5.44
N TYR A 229 -10.54 10.07 4.73
CA TYR A 229 -11.27 10.36 3.47
C TYR A 229 -10.51 11.34 2.57
N CYS A 230 -10.83 11.39 1.28
CA CYS A 230 -10.29 12.42 0.39
C CYS A 230 -11.11 13.71 0.49
N TRP A 231 -10.44 14.84 0.74
CA TRP A 231 -11.09 16.15 0.67
C TRP A 231 -11.49 16.51 -0.77
N GLY A 232 -10.66 16.11 -1.73
CA GLY A 232 -10.75 16.52 -3.13
C GLY A 232 -10.02 17.83 -3.41
N LYS A 233 -9.79 18.13 -4.69
CA LYS A 233 -9.25 19.43 -5.11
C LYS A 233 -10.32 20.52 -4.86
N PRO A 234 -9.93 21.74 -4.44
CA PRO A 234 -10.86 22.85 -4.35
C PRO A 234 -11.56 23.05 -5.69
N ASP A 235 -12.88 22.93 -5.71
CA ASP A 235 -13.65 23.16 -6.92
C ASP A 235 -13.89 24.66 -7.05
N SER A 236 -13.14 25.31 -7.95
CA SER A 236 -13.26 26.75 -8.21
C SER A 236 -14.62 27.13 -8.80
N LYS A 237 -15.43 26.15 -9.23
CA LYS A 237 -16.79 26.34 -9.76
C LYS A 237 -17.89 26.01 -8.74
N ALA A 238 -17.56 25.51 -7.55
CA ALA A 238 -18.57 25.26 -6.53
C ALA A 238 -19.04 26.58 -5.91
N GLU A 239 -20.36 26.81 -5.92
CA GLU A 239 -20.98 28.04 -5.39
C GLU A 239 -20.74 28.23 -3.88
N THR A 240 -20.49 27.14 -3.15
CA THR A 240 -20.19 27.17 -1.71
C THR A 240 -19.02 26.26 -1.36
N GLN A 241 -18.11 26.77 -0.52
CA GLN A 241 -17.02 25.97 0.02
C GLN A 241 -17.56 24.96 1.04
N PRO A 242 -16.99 23.75 1.14
CA PRO A 242 -17.39 22.77 2.13
C PRO A 242 -17.18 23.31 3.55
N VAL A 243 -18.12 23.02 4.45
CA VAL A 243 -18.04 23.43 5.85
C VAL A 243 -16.75 22.90 6.49
N ARG A 244 -16.00 23.81 7.12
CA ARG A 244 -14.76 23.54 7.85
C ARG A 244 -14.76 24.33 9.15
N LEU A 245 -14.09 23.84 10.18
CA LEU A 245 -13.91 24.59 11.41
C LEU A 245 -12.96 25.77 11.18
N GLN A 246 -13.43 26.96 11.50
CA GLN A 246 -12.71 28.23 11.42
C GLN A 246 -12.86 28.99 12.74
N LYS A 247 -11.97 29.96 12.98
CA LYS A 247 -12.01 30.78 14.21
C LYS A 247 -13.36 31.46 14.45
N ASP A 248 -13.98 31.95 13.38
CA ASP A 248 -15.22 32.73 13.43
C ASP A 248 -16.48 31.87 13.58
N ASN A 249 -16.44 30.60 13.18
CA ASN A 249 -17.60 29.71 13.17
C ASN A 249 -17.63 28.69 14.32
N ILE A 250 -16.58 28.58 15.14
CA ILE A 250 -16.50 27.60 16.24
C ILE A 250 -17.72 27.66 17.17
N GLN A 251 -18.13 28.86 17.59
CA GLN A 251 -19.28 29.06 18.49
C GLN A 251 -20.61 28.64 17.86
N GLN A 252 -20.73 28.73 16.53
CA GLN A 252 -21.90 28.23 15.80
C GLN A 252 -21.89 26.71 15.76
N LEU A 253 -20.76 26.11 15.42
CA LEU A 253 -20.61 24.65 15.32
C LEU A 253 -20.76 23.96 16.68
N MET A 254 -20.41 24.62 17.78
CA MET A 254 -20.66 24.14 19.15
C MET A 254 -22.15 24.11 19.51
N ARG A 255 -22.98 24.97 18.90
CA ARG A 255 -24.43 25.00 19.16
C ARG A 255 -25.17 24.00 18.28
N GLU A 256 -24.94 24.06 16.98
CA GLU A 256 -25.67 23.25 16.02
C GLU A 256 -24.91 23.13 14.69
N ILE A 257 -24.83 21.90 14.21
CA ILE A 257 -24.37 21.53 12.88
C ILE A 257 -25.51 20.75 12.23
N LYS A 258 -26.00 21.25 11.10
CA LYS A 258 -27.03 20.56 10.31
C LYS A 258 -26.38 19.46 9.49
N LEU A 259 -26.92 18.24 9.56
CA LEU A 259 -26.36 17.10 8.82
C LEU A 259 -26.24 17.39 7.32
N ASN A 260 -27.30 17.95 6.73
CA ASN A 260 -27.39 18.21 5.29
C ASN A 260 -26.48 19.35 4.79
N SER A 261 -25.88 20.15 5.69
CA SER A 261 -24.89 21.17 5.27
C SER A 261 -23.47 20.60 5.12
N LEU A 262 -23.24 19.36 5.55
CA LEU A 262 -21.92 18.73 5.49
C LEU A 262 -21.69 18.04 4.14
N PRO A 263 -20.43 17.88 3.69
CA PRO A 263 -20.11 17.04 2.55
C PRO A 263 -20.59 15.60 2.71
N GLN A 264 -20.99 14.95 1.61
CA GLN A 264 -21.59 13.60 1.63
C GLN A 264 -20.75 12.56 2.36
N SER A 265 -19.41 12.60 2.27
CA SER A 265 -18.53 11.65 2.99
C SER A 265 -18.60 11.83 4.50
N ILE A 266 -18.76 13.06 4.98
CA ILE A 266 -18.92 13.33 6.41
C ILE A 266 -20.33 12.88 6.86
N GLN A 267 -21.36 13.12 6.05
CA GLN A 267 -22.71 12.62 6.33
C GLN A 267 -22.74 11.09 6.42
N ASP A 268 -22.13 10.41 5.46
CA ASP A 268 -22.01 8.95 5.42
C ASP A 268 -21.27 8.43 6.67
N ALA A 269 -20.17 9.09 7.07
CA ALA A 269 -19.43 8.74 8.28
C ALA A 269 -20.28 8.89 9.55
N ILE A 270 -21.09 9.95 9.65
CA ILE A 270 -22.03 10.15 10.77
C ILE A 270 -23.06 9.03 10.83
N ILE A 271 -23.63 8.65 9.68
CA ILE A 271 -24.59 7.54 9.57
C ILE A 271 -23.94 6.22 10.03
N VAL A 272 -22.74 5.93 9.54
CA VAL A 272 -21.98 4.73 9.93
C VAL A 272 -21.70 4.71 11.43
N THR A 273 -21.23 5.83 11.97
CA THR A 273 -20.88 5.94 13.39
C THR A 273 -22.08 5.63 14.29
N ARG A 274 -23.24 6.24 13.99
CA ARG A 274 -24.50 5.96 14.70
C ARG A 274 -24.95 4.51 14.52
N LYS A 275 -24.90 3.97 13.29
CA LYS A 275 -25.26 2.57 13.01
C LYS A 275 -24.40 1.58 13.79
N LEU A 276 -23.12 1.88 14.01
CA LEU A 276 -22.21 1.06 14.80
C LEU A 276 -22.44 1.21 16.32
N GLY A 277 -23.16 2.25 16.75
CA GLY A 277 -23.51 2.49 18.16
C GLY A 277 -22.55 3.43 18.88
N PHE A 278 -21.75 4.22 18.15
CA PHE A 278 -20.83 5.19 18.72
C PHE A 278 -21.44 6.60 18.68
N ARG A 279 -21.13 7.40 19.72
CA ARG A 279 -21.60 8.78 19.87
C ARG A 279 -20.65 9.79 19.24
N TYR A 280 -19.35 9.56 19.33
CA TYR A 280 -18.32 10.53 18.96
C TYR A 280 -17.65 10.18 17.63
N LEU A 281 -17.42 11.20 16.81
CA LEU A 281 -16.68 11.10 15.55
C LEU A 281 -15.67 12.24 15.45
N TRP A 282 -14.43 11.91 15.11
CA TRP A 282 -13.38 12.86 14.79
C TRP A 282 -13.24 13.00 13.27
N VAL A 283 -13.23 14.25 12.79
CA VAL A 283 -13.07 14.59 11.37
C VAL A 283 -12.11 15.77 11.26
N ASP A 284 -10.98 15.60 10.57
CA ASP A 284 -9.91 16.60 10.45
C ASP A 284 -10.43 18.00 10.07
N ALA A 285 -11.33 18.09 9.08
CA ALA A 285 -11.91 19.33 8.61
C ALA A 285 -12.80 20.07 9.63
N LEU A 286 -13.33 19.36 10.64
CA LEU A 286 -14.27 19.91 11.63
C LEU A 286 -13.71 19.91 13.07
N CYS A 287 -12.61 19.21 13.31
CA CYS A 287 -11.98 19.11 14.64
C CYS A 287 -10.64 19.86 14.72
N ILE A 288 -10.16 20.44 13.61
CA ILE A 288 -8.96 21.29 13.54
C ILE A 288 -9.35 22.67 13.00
N ILE A 289 -8.90 23.75 13.64
CA ILE A 289 -9.16 25.11 13.17
C ILE A 289 -8.28 25.41 11.96
N GLN A 290 -8.88 25.43 10.78
CA GLN A 290 -8.15 25.40 9.51
C GLN A 290 -7.41 26.70 9.17
N ASP A 291 -7.87 27.82 9.71
CA ASP A 291 -7.34 29.17 9.52
C ASP A 291 -6.43 29.62 10.69
N HIS A 292 -6.08 28.72 11.61
CA HIS A 292 -5.19 29.00 12.74
C HIS A 292 -3.90 28.18 12.68
N GLY A 293 -2.78 28.79 12.28
CA GLY A 293 -1.50 28.09 12.10
C GLY A 293 -1.02 27.32 13.34
N GLU A 294 -1.05 27.93 14.53
CA GLU A 294 -0.62 27.26 15.77
C GLU A 294 -1.53 26.10 16.20
N ASP A 295 -2.85 26.29 16.22
CA ASP A 295 -3.82 25.22 16.51
C ASP A 295 -3.69 24.07 15.50
N LYS A 296 -3.59 24.40 14.20
CA LYS A 296 -3.37 23.40 13.15
C LYS A 296 -2.09 22.61 13.39
N ALA A 297 -0.97 23.27 13.71
CA ALA A 297 0.28 22.58 14.02
C ALA A 297 0.16 21.70 15.28
N HIS A 298 -0.53 22.19 16.31
CA HIS A 298 -0.77 21.46 17.55
C HIS A 298 -1.60 20.19 17.32
N GLU A 299 -2.74 20.29 16.61
CA GLU A 299 -3.57 19.13 16.32
C GLU A 299 -2.89 18.15 15.36
N ILE A 300 -2.14 18.65 14.37
CA ILE A 300 -1.33 17.80 13.48
C ILE A 300 -0.32 16.98 14.29
N SER A 301 0.33 17.59 15.30
CA SER A 301 1.26 16.86 16.17
C SER A 301 0.60 15.74 16.99
N LYS A 302 -0.73 15.83 17.19
CA LYS A 302 -1.54 14.82 17.87
C LYS A 302 -2.20 13.82 16.91
N MET A 303 -2.09 13.98 15.59
CA MET A 303 -2.77 13.08 14.65
C MET A 303 -2.38 11.61 14.88
N SER A 304 -1.14 11.34 15.25
CA SER A 304 -0.70 9.98 15.57
C SER A 304 -1.53 9.35 16.68
N THR A 305 -1.64 10.05 17.81
CA THR A 305 -2.41 9.59 18.96
C THR A 305 -3.90 9.54 18.65
N ILE A 306 -4.45 10.48 17.88
CA ILE A 306 -5.88 10.47 17.48
C ILE A 306 -6.25 9.19 16.72
N TYR A 307 -5.52 8.82 15.67
CA TYR A 307 -5.85 7.60 14.91
C TYR A 307 -5.51 6.32 15.69
N LYS A 308 -4.41 6.33 16.45
CA LYS A 308 -4.04 5.21 17.36
C LYS A 308 -5.10 4.94 18.42
N ASN A 309 -5.71 6.01 18.92
CA ASN A 309 -6.70 6.02 19.99
C ASN A 309 -8.16 5.95 19.50
N ALA A 310 -8.41 6.01 18.20
CA ALA A 310 -9.74 5.79 17.68
C ALA A 310 -10.18 4.34 17.97
N ALA A 311 -11.44 4.17 18.40
CA ALA A 311 -12.00 2.82 18.55
C ALA A 311 -11.96 2.08 17.21
N ILE A 312 -12.32 2.80 16.13
CA ILE A 312 -12.28 2.36 14.74
C ILE A 312 -11.99 3.58 13.87
N THR A 313 -11.13 3.41 12.87
CA THR A 313 -11.01 4.37 11.78
C THR A 313 -11.88 3.93 10.60
N VAL A 314 -12.78 4.79 10.18
CA VAL A 314 -13.65 4.62 9.01
C VAL A 314 -12.92 5.15 7.80
N ALA A 315 -12.58 4.28 6.85
CA ALA A 315 -11.92 4.65 5.60
C ALA A 315 -12.93 4.75 4.45
N ALA A 316 -13.11 5.96 3.94
CA ALA A 316 -13.96 6.27 2.79
C ALA A 316 -13.21 6.03 1.47
N SER A 317 -12.77 4.79 1.25
CA SER A 317 -11.70 4.50 0.29
C SER A 317 -12.04 4.74 -1.18
N VAL A 318 -13.30 4.62 -1.57
CA VAL A 318 -13.78 4.79 -2.95
C VAL A 318 -14.05 6.24 -3.36
N ALA A 319 -14.07 7.18 -2.41
CA ALA A 319 -14.44 8.56 -2.66
C ALA A 319 -13.19 9.41 -2.97
N GLU A 320 -13.11 9.98 -4.17
CA GLU A 320 -12.02 10.88 -4.59
C GLU A 320 -12.13 12.29 -3.97
N LYS A 321 -13.33 12.67 -3.52
CA LYS A 321 -13.59 13.98 -2.90
C LYS A 321 -14.72 13.92 -1.87
N ALA A 322 -14.71 14.86 -0.93
CA ALA A 322 -15.62 14.85 0.22
C ALA A 322 -17.10 14.90 -0.17
N SER A 323 -17.44 15.57 -1.27
CA SER A 323 -18.81 15.67 -1.78
C SER A 323 -19.34 14.39 -2.40
N GLN A 324 -18.50 13.36 -2.56
CA GLN A 324 -18.91 12.09 -3.17
C GLN A 324 -19.62 11.15 -2.17
N GLY A 325 -19.09 11.02 -0.96
CA GLY A 325 -19.56 9.94 -0.09
C GLY A 325 -19.16 8.56 -0.60
N PHE A 326 -19.39 7.57 0.25
CA PHE A 326 -18.87 6.22 0.10
C PHE A 326 -19.91 5.13 0.36
N LEU A 327 -21.12 5.47 0.81
CA LEU A 327 -22.20 4.49 0.99
C LEU A 327 -22.93 4.17 -0.32
N GLN A 328 -23.23 5.19 -1.13
CA GLN A 328 -23.95 5.02 -2.39
C GLN A 328 -23.03 4.55 -3.53
N SER A 329 -23.53 3.66 -4.38
CA SER A 329 -22.81 3.25 -5.60
C SER A 329 -22.78 4.41 -6.59
N ARG A 330 -21.59 4.74 -7.10
CA ARG A 330 -21.39 5.77 -8.12
C ARG A 330 -21.16 5.10 -9.47
N GLY A 331 -22.17 5.18 -10.34
CA GLY A 331 -22.13 4.65 -11.70
C GLY A 331 -22.49 3.17 -11.84
N ASN A 332 -22.60 2.71 -13.09
CA ASN A 332 -22.81 1.31 -13.49
C ASN A 332 -21.51 0.49 -13.35
N LYS A 333 -20.74 0.62 -12.27
CA LYS A 333 -19.67 -0.35 -12.02
C LYS A 333 -20.34 -1.70 -11.80
N ALA A 334 -20.25 -2.51 -12.84
CA ALA A 334 -20.85 -3.82 -12.96
C ALA A 334 -20.37 -4.71 -11.81
N THR A 335 -21.17 -5.74 -11.54
CA THR A 335 -20.76 -6.92 -10.77
C THR A 335 -19.29 -7.24 -11.04
N HIS A 336 -18.46 -7.37 -10.01
CA HIS A 336 -17.08 -7.83 -10.19
C HIS A 336 -17.12 -9.21 -10.83
N LEU A 337 -16.47 -9.33 -11.98
CA LEU A 337 -16.39 -10.57 -12.74
C LEU A 337 -15.03 -10.60 -13.44
N PRO A 338 -14.21 -11.65 -13.21
CA PRO A 338 -12.95 -11.79 -13.93
C PRO A 338 -13.15 -11.87 -15.44
N GLU A 339 -12.13 -11.44 -16.19
CA GLU A 339 -12.19 -11.33 -17.65
C GLU A 339 -12.08 -12.69 -18.37
N CYS A 340 -11.33 -13.64 -17.80
CA CYS A 340 -11.16 -14.97 -18.40
C CYS A 340 -12.40 -15.82 -18.17
N MET A 341 -13.13 -16.16 -19.23
CA MET A 341 -14.36 -16.96 -19.18
C MET A 341 -14.13 -18.34 -19.79
N LEU A 342 -14.59 -19.39 -19.11
CA LEU A 342 -14.48 -20.78 -19.54
C LEU A 342 -15.87 -21.43 -19.54
N THR A 343 -16.24 -22.09 -20.62
CA THR A 343 -17.43 -22.95 -20.68
C THR A 343 -17.00 -24.38 -20.39
N ILE A 344 -17.67 -25.04 -19.45
CA ILE A 344 -17.36 -26.41 -19.03
C ILE A 344 -18.58 -27.32 -19.14
N PRO A 345 -18.40 -28.61 -19.51
CA PRO A 345 -19.46 -29.60 -19.43
C PRO A 345 -19.73 -29.97 -17.96
N ILE A 346 -20.98 -29.81 -17.52
CA ILE A 346 -21.43 -30.21 -16.17
C ILE A 346 -22.11 -31.58 -16.22
N SER A 347 -22.91 -31.81 -17.26
CA SER A 347 -23.53 -33.11 -17.56
C SER A 347 -23.71 -33.26 -19.06
N ASN A 348 -24.18 -34.44 -19.52
CA ASN A 348 -24.33 -34.77 -20.95
C ASN A 348 -25.18 -33.76 -21.76
N GLU A 349 -26.01 -32.95 -21.09
CA GLU A 349 -26.90 -31.97 -21.74
C GLU A 349 -26.72 -30.53 -21.19
N GLN A 350 -25.79 -30.31 -20.27
CA GLN A 350 -25.67 -29.03 -19.56
C GLN A 350 -24.23 -28.53 -19.51
N THR A 351 -24.04 -27.31 -19.97
CA THR A 351 -22.78 -26.55 -19.83
C THR A 351 -22.92 -25.49 -18.74
N GLY A 352 -21.83 -25.25 -18.01
CA GLY A 352 -21.71 -24.17 -17.04
C GLY A 352 -20.64 -23.17 -17.46
N THR A 353 -20.73 -21.95 -16.92
CA THR A 353 -19.77 -20.87 -17.17
C THR A 353 -18.98 -20.55 -15.92
N ILE A 354 -17.65 -20.58 -16.03
CA ILE A 354 -16.70 -20.18 -14.98
C ILE A 354 -15.95 -18.94 -15.42
N TYR A 355 -15.64 -18.07 -14.47
CA TYR A 355 -14.78 -16.90 -14.66
C TYR A 355 -13.54 -17.06 -13.78
N LEU A 356 -12.36 -16.84 -14.34
CA LEU A 356 -11.09 -17.11 -13.68
C LEU A 356 -10.32 -15.81 -13.44
N SER A 357 -9.87 -15.57 -12.22
CA SER A 357 -8.85 -14.56 -11.93
C SER A 357 -7.52 -15.22 -11.61
N ALA A 358 -6.44 -14.65 -12.14
CA ALA A 358 -5.06 -15.03 -11.87
C ALA A 358 -4.53 -14.45 -10.54
N HIS A 359 -5.20 -13.44 -10.01
CA HIS A 359 -4.72 -12.68 -8.85
C HIS A 359 -5.86 -12.42 -7.87
N GLN A 360 -5.47 -12.22 -6.61
CA GLN A 360 -6.31 -11.55 -5.63
C GLN A 360 -6.73 -10.17 -6.17
N TYR A 361 -7.91 -9.71 -5.77
CA TYR A 361 -8.39 -8.39 -6.17
C TYR A 361 -7.62 -7.32 -5.41
N GLU A 362 -6.85 -6.52 -6.13
CA GLU A 362 -6.22 -5.34 -5.60
C GLU A 362 -7.16 -4.15 -5.87
N PRO A 363 -7.83 -3.61 -4.84
CA PRO A 363 -8.72 -2.49 -5.03
C PRO A 363 -7.91 -1.22 -5.36
N GLU A 364 -8.37 -0.46 -6.35
CA GLU A 364 -7.82 0.87 -6.60
C GLU A 364 -8.56 1.90 -5.75
N HIS A 365 -8.06 2.15 -4.54
CA HIS A 365 -8.65 3.13 -3.63
C HIS A 365 -8.06 4.53 -3.85
N PRO A 366 -8.87 5.54 -4.25
CA PRO A 366 -8.45 6.95 -4.24
C PRO A 366 -7.81 7.41 -2.94
N LEU A 367 -8.29 6.92 -1.79
CA LEU A 367 -7.75 7.27 -0.48
C LEU A 367 -6.27 6.89 -0.32
N ASP A 368 -5.86 5.75 -0.88
CA ASP A 368 -4.49 5.25 -0.76
C ASP A 368 -3.47 6.11 -1.52
N LYS A 369 -3.95 6.99 -2.42
CA LYS A 369 -3.12 7.98 -3.12
C LYS A 369 -2.83 9.21 -2.26
N ARG A 370 -3.51 9.43 -1.14
CA ARG A 370 -3.31 10.61 -0.27
C ARG A 370 -2.17 10.37 0.72
N GLY A 371 -1.15 11.23 0.74
CA GLY A 371 0.04 11.07 1.59
C GLY A 371 -0.26 10.92 3.09
N TRP A 372 -1.21 11.72 3.61
CA TRP A 372 -1.67 11.64 5.00
C TRP A 372 -2.33 10.29 5.33
N ALA A 373 -3.00 9.65 4.36
CA ALA A 373 -3.75 8.43 4.60
C ALA A 373 -2.86 7.24 5.00
N LEU A 374 -1.57 7.24 4.65
CA LEU A 374 -0.64 6.20 5.11
C LEU A 374 -0.52 6.17 6.63
N GLN A 375 -0.32 7.33 7.26
CA GLN A 375 -0.21 7.41 8.72
C GLN A 375 -1.55 7.06 9.38
N GLU A 376 -2.65 7.57 8.84
CA GLU A 376 -4.01 7.29 9.32
C GLU A 376 -4.28 5.77 9.30
N PHE A 377 -3.86 5.10 8.24
CA PHE A 377 -3.93 3.65 8.11
C PHE A 377 -3.01 2.94 9.13
N MET A 378 -1.71 3.22 9.12
CA MET A 378 -0.71 2.43 9.85
C MET A 378 -0.86 2.53 11.37
N LEU A 379 -1.30 3.69 11.86
CA LEU A 379 -1.43 3.93 13.29
C LEU A 379 -2.77 3.47 13.85
N SER A 380 -3.78 3.23 13.00
CA SER A 380 -5.08 2.77 13.47
C SER A 380 -5.01 1.37 14.06
N SER A 381 -5.67 1.15 15.20
CA SER A 381 -5.75 -0.19 15.79
C SER A 381 -6.73 -1.10 15.05
N ARG A 382 -7.76 -0.49 14.43
CA ARG A 382 -8.86 -1.15 13.71
C ARG A 382 -9.31 -0.26 12.55
N MET A 383 -9.50 -0.85 11.38
CA MET A 383 -10.04 -0.18 10.21
C MET A 383 -11.34 -0.82 9.75
N LEU A 384 -12.28 0.03 9.38
CA LEU A 384 -13.46 -0.33 8.62
C LEU A 384 -13.42 0.37 7.26
N ILE A 385 -13.13 -0.40 6.20
CA ILE A 385 -12.78 0.12 4.87
C ILE A 385 -13.96 -0.05 3.93
N PHE A 386 -14.53 1.06 3.46
CA PHE A 386 -15.61 1.07 2.48
C PHE A 386 -15.03 0.98 1.07
N SER A 387 -14.88 -0.25 0.58
CA SER A 387 -14.27 -0.59 -0.72
C SER A 387 -15.28 -0.55 -1.88
N ASP A 388 -14.83 -0.95 -3.07
CA ASP A 388 -15.62 -1.00 -4.31
C ASP A 388 -16.80 -1.95 -4.20
N TYR A 389 -16.60 -3.13 -3.62
CA TYR A 389 -17.61 -4.19 -3.59
C TYR A 389 -18.06 -4.55 -2.17
N GLU A 390 -17.14 -4.68 -1.24
CA GLU A 390 -17.42 -5.14 0.12
C GLU A 390 -16.99 -4.14 1.18
N LEU A 391 -17.58 -4.27 2.37
CA LEU A 391 -17.09 -3.60 3.57
C LEU A 391 -15.98 -4.47 4.15
N LEU A 392 -14.77 -3.93 4.27
CA LEU A 392 -13.61 -4.69 4.73
C LEU A 392 -13.27 -4.33 6.17
N TRP A 393 -12.74 -5.30 6.89
CA TRP A 393 -12.25 -5.18 8.25
C TRP A 393 -10.79 -5.57 8.32
N GLN A 394 -10.05 -4.82 9.11
CA GLN A 394 -8.67 -5.16 9.48
C GLN A 394 -8.38 -4.66 10.89
N CYS A 395 -7.54 -5.41 11.62
CA CYS A 395 -7.00 -4.99 12.90
C CYS A 395 -5.61 -5.60 13.11
N LYS A 396 -4.97 -5.36 14.25
CA LYS A 396 -3.62 -5.88 14.55
C LYS A 396 -3.49 -7.41 14.48
N GLU A 397 -4.54 -8.16 14.83
CA GLU A 397 -4.51 -9.64 14.80
C GLU A 397 -5.19 -10.29 13.59
N ILE A 398 -6.07 -9.55 12.91
CA ILE A 398 -6.82 -10.08 11.77
C ILE A 398 -6.42 -9.28 10.53
N ALA A 399 -5.82 -9.98 9.57
CA ALA A 399 -5.53 -9.47 8.24
C ALA A 399 -6.80 -8.99 7.51
N LEU A 400 -6.62 -8.22 6.44
CA LEU A 400 -7.73 -7.67 5.68
C LEU A 400 -8.68 -8.77 5.19
N GLN A 401 -9.96 -8.63 5.52
CA GLN A 401 -11.02 -9.50 5.01
C GLN A 401 -12.35 -8.75 4.89
N SER A 402 -13.28 -9.30 4.12
CA SER A 402 -14.68 -8.86 4.13
C SER A 402 -15.30 -9.05 5.51
N VAL A 403 -16.16 -8.13 5.96
CA VAL A 403 -16.84 -8.27 7.26
C VAL A 403 -17.76 -9.48 7.32
N THR A 404 -18.20 -9.99 6.16
CA THR A 404 -19.02 -11.19 6.05
C THR A 404 -18.20 -12.48 5.95
N GLY A 405 -16.88 -12.40 6.07
CA GLY A 405 -15.95 -13.53 5.98
C GLY A 405 -15.42 -13.77 4.57
N THR A 406 -14.56 -14.78 4.43
CA THR A 406 -13.81 -15.08 3.20
C THR A 406 -14.54 -16.02 2.22
N GLN A 407 -15.59 -16.70 2.68
CA GLN A 407 -16.23 -17.81 1.97
C GLN A 407 -17.04 -17.42 0.71
N GLY A 408 -17.26 -16.14 0.43
CA GLY A 408 -18.08 -15.70 -0.71
C GLY A 408 -17.48 -14.58 -1.55
N GLY A 409 -16.25 -14.15 -1.27
CA GLY A 409 -15.75 -12.82 -1.63
C GLY A 409 -14.50 -12.79 -2.49
N LEU A 410 -14.03 -11.57 -2.71
CA LEU A 410 -12.71 -11.29 -3.26
C LEU A 410 -11.68 -11.48 -2.15
N GLU A 411 -10.58 -12.15 -2.46
CA GLU A 411 -9.38 -11.97 -1.64
C GLU A 411 -8.80 -10.62 -1.97
N TYR A 412 -8.69 -9.76 -0.96
CA TYR A 412 -8.13 -8.44 -1.13
C TYR A 412 -6.63 -8.47 -0.83
N LEU A 413 -5.83 -8.03 -1.80
CA LEU A 413 -4.45 -7.66 -1.51
C LEU A 413 -4.45 -6.37 -0.70
N GLN A 414 -3.63 -6.36 0.34
CA GLN A 414 -3.27 -5.13 1.02
C GLN A 414 -2.36 -4.32 0.09
N PRO A 415 -2.77 -3.11 -0.37
CA PRO A 415 -1.99 -2.33 -1.31
C PRO A 415 -0.65 -1.87 -0.73
N LEU A 416 -0.59 -1.75 0.60
CA LEU A 416 0.62 -1.48 1.35
C LEU A 416 1.42 -2.77 1.45
N GLU A 417 2.57 -2.85 0.76
CA GLU A 417 3.46 -4.03 0.82
C GLU A 417 3.63 -4.45 2.26
N SER A 418 3.17 -5.67 2.60
CA SER A 418 3.21 -6.36 3.90
C SER A 418 3.97 -5.63 5.03
N LEU A 419 3.52 -4.44 5.41
CA LEU A 419 3.91 -3.78 6.64
C LEU A 419 3.11 -4.57 7.67
N PRO A 420 3.74 -5.28 8.61
CA PRO A 420 2.98 -5.94 9.66
C PRO A 420 2.05 -4.89 10.27
N TRP A 421 0.74 -5.10 10.28
CA TRP A 421 -0.16 -4.16 10.97
C TRP A 421 0.23 -4.06 12.46
N ALA A 422 0.90 -5.12 12.96
CA ALA A 422 1.55 -5.21 14.25
C ALA A 422 3.00 -4.64 14.31
N VAL A 423 3.42 -3.75 13.39
CA VAL A 423 4.75 -3.10 13.43
C VAL A 423 5.01 -2.42 14.78
N PHE A 424 3.96 -2.00 15.49
CA PHE A 424 4.03 -1.27 16.76
C PHE A 424 3.60 -2.12 17.98
N ASP A 425 3.93 -3.41 18.01
CA ASP A 425 3.70 -4.26 19.18
C ASP A 425 4.94 -4.28 20.10
N ASP A 426 4.74 -3.94 21.37
CA ASP A 426 5.80 -3.89 22.39
C ASP A 426 6.17 -5.27 22.95
N ASP A 427 5.26 -6.27 22.84
CA ASP A 427 5.38 -7.59 23.49
C ASP A 427 5.52 -8.77 22.51
N ALA A 428 5.40 -8.54 21.20
CA ALA A 428 5.64 -9.59 20.20
C ALA A 428 7.13 -9.70 19.90
N GLU A 429 7.72 -10.90 20.01
CA GLU A 429 8.93 -11.20 19.23
C GLU A 429 8.59 -10.97 17.76
N PRO A 430 9.16 -9.95 17.09
CA PRO A 430 8.74 -9.64 15.75
C PRO A 430 9.23 -10.76 14.82
N TYR A 431 8.31 -11.48 14.18
CA TYR A 431 8.64 -12.38 13.06
C TYR A 431 9.33 -11.62 11.89
N PHE A 432 9.25 -10.28 11.90
CA PHE A 432 9.98 -9.33 11.07
C PHE A 432 10.42 -8.14 11.92
N GLY A 433 11.71 -7.81 11.96
CA GLY A 433 12.18 -6.60 12.66
C GLY A 433 13.02 -6.84 13.92
N SER A 434 13.45 -8.08 14.20
CA SER A 434 14.48 -8.33 15.23
C SER A 434 15.89 -8.00 14.70
N LEU A 435 16.12 -8.23 13.41
CA LEU A 435 17.37 -7.91 12.71
C LEU A 435 17.33 -6.49 12.15
N ASP A 436 18.49 -5.83 12.15
CA ASP A 436 18.65 -4.49 11.57
C ASP A 436 18.26 -4.44 10.09
N ALA A 437 18.54 -5.51 9.34
CA ALA A 437 18.19 -5.62 7.92
C ALA A 437 16.67 -5.51 7.68
N ASP A 438 15.86 -6.16 8.52
CA ASP A 438 14.40 -6.13 8.44
C ASP A 438 13.85 -4.72 8.74
N LYS A 439 14.40 -4.05 9.77
CA LYS A 439 14.00 -2.68 10.14
C LYS A 439 14.31 -1.69 9.02
N VAL A 440 15.50 -1.80 8.42
CA VAL A 440 15.89 -0.97 7.28
C VAL A 440 15.00 -1.24 6.08
N TYR A 441 14.73 -2.52 5.76
CA TYR A 441 13.81 -2.90 4.69
C TYR A 441 12.42 -2.30 4.93
N LEU A 442 11.88 -2.48 6.14
CA LEU A 442 10.60 -1.93 6.57
C LEU A 442 10.55 -0.40 6.39
N TRP A 443 11.55 0.33 6.87
CA TRP A 443 11.60 1.78 6.70
C TRP A 443 11.68 2.22 5.22
N LYS A 444 12.52 1.54 4.42
CA LYS A 444 12.64 1.81 2.99
C LYS A 444 11.28 1.61 2.29
N THR A 445 10.56 0.55 2.63
CA THR A 445 9.22 0.25 2.12
C THR A 445 8.21 1.32 2.54
N ILE A 446 8.19 1.72 3.82
CA ILE A 446 7.33 2.82 4.31
C ILE A 446 7.57 4.09 3.51
N ILE A 447 8.83 4.51 3.35
CA ILE A 447 9.17 5.75 2.64
C ILE A 447 8.86 5.65 1.16
N HIS A 448 9.19 4.54 0.49
CA HIS A 448 8.83 4.35 -0.91
C HIS A 448 7.32 4.54 -1.12
N GLN A 449 6.51 3.78 -0.38
CA GLN A 449 5.05 3.89 -0.48
C GLN A 449 4.53 5.28 -0.09
N TYR A 450 5.12 5.90 0.93
CA TYR A 450 4.75 7.26 1.36
C TYR A 450 5.01 8.29 0.26
N THR A 451 6.21 8.28 -0.33
CA THR A 451 6.63 9.30 -1.29
C THR A 451 5.94 9.21 -2.63
N ASP A 452 5.41 8.03 -2.97
CA ASP A 452 4.57 7.80 -4.16
C ASP A 452 3.16 8.40 -4.04
N ARG A 453 2.77 8.85 -2.84
CA ARG A 453 1.47 9.45 -2.60
C ARG A 453 1.47 10.96 -2.83
N ASP A 454 0.28 11.45 -3.14
CA ASP A 454 0.01 12.85 -3.37
C ASP A 454 -0.18 13.61 -2.05
N LEU A 455 0.52 14.74 -1.93
CA LEU A 455 0.27 15.75 -0.91
C LEU A 455 -0.30 16.99 -1.58
N THR A 456 -1.43 17.49 -1.05
CA THR A 456 -1.99 18.79 -1.47
C THR A 456 -1.03 19.93 -1.17
N ASP A 457 -0.39 19.90 0.00
CA ASP A 457 0.69 20.81 0.38
C ASP A 457 1.99 20.02 0.53
N GLN A 458 2.94 20.27 -0.38
CA GLN A 458 4.23 19.59 -0.37
C GLN A 458 5.09 19.97 0.85
N GLU A 459 4.78 21.06 1.55
CA GLU A 459 5.49 21.43 2.79
C GLU A 459 5.15 20.50 3.96
N ASP A 460 4.06 19.73 3.87
CA ASP A 460 3.66 18.75 4.88
C ASP A 460 4.44 17.42 4.79
N ARG A 461 5.43 17.32 3.91
CA ARG A 461 6.13 16.05 3.59
C ARG A 461 6.79 15.33 4.78
N LEU A 462 7.35 16.06 5.74
CA LEU A 462 7.83 15.42 6.98
C LEU A 462 6.72 15.26 8.02
N ARG A 463 5.75 16.18 8.03
CA ARG A 463 4.64 16.18 9.00
C ARG A 463 3.71 14.98 8.80
N ALA A 464 3.43 14.63 7.55
CA ALA A 464 2.49 13.57 7.19
C ALA A 464 2.99 12.14 7.45
N VAL A 465 4.27 11.98 7.82
CA VAL A 465 4.85 10.70 8.26
C VAL A 465 5.36 10.76 9.71
N MET A 466 5.27 11.92 10.36
CA MET A 466 5.85 12.16 11.69
C MET A 466 5.27 11.20 12.74
N GLY A 467 3.98 10.89 12.67
CA GLY A 467 3.36 9.95 13.61
C GLY A 467 3.95 8.55 13.54
N ILE A 468 4.24 8.06 12.34
CA ILE A 468 4.92 6.77 12.15
C ILE A 468 6.35 6.85 12.71
N ILE A 469 7.06 7.96 12.43
CA ILE A 469 8.41 8.19 12.94
C ILE A 469 8.42 8.13 14.48
N THR A 470 7.55 8.88 15.15
CA THR A 470 7.51 8.96 16.62
C THR A 470 7.29 7.59 17.26
N GLU A 471 6.40 6.77 16.71
CA GLU A 471 6.16 5.42 17.21
C GLU A 471 7.37 4.50 16.99
N LEU A 472 8.03 4.59 15.83
CA LEU A 472 9.24 3.82 15.55
C LEU A 472 10.45 4.31 16.37
N GLU A 473 10.55 5.59 16.72
CA GLU A 473 11.61 6.11 17.60
C GLU A 473 11.55 5.45 18.98
N MET A 474 10.33 5.31 19.53
CA MET A 474 10.11 4.61 20.79
C MET A 474 10.44 3.11 20.67
N LEU A 475 9.93 2.45 19.63
CA LEU A 475 10.10 1.02 19.44
C LEU A 475 11.55 0.61 19.13
N TRP A 476 12.20 1.33 18.22
CA TRP A 476 13.57 1.00 17.79
C TRP A 476 14.63 1.60 18.69
N ARG A 477 14.25 2.49 19.62
CA ARG A 477 15.16 3.23 20.52
C ARG A 477 16.26 3.93 19.72
N ASP A 478 15.88 4.50 18.59
CA ASP A 478 16.75 5.24 17.67
C ASP A 478 16.10 6.60 17.35
N GLN A 479 16.90 7.55 16.88
CA GLN A 479 16.43 8.89 16.53
C GLN A 479 16.31 9.04 15.01
N ASN A 480 15.22 9.63 14.56
CA ASN A 480 15.01 9.94 13.16
C ASN A 480 15.37 11.41 12.88
N ILE A 481 16.30 11.62 11.96
CA ILE A 481 16.78 12.95 11.57
C ILE A 481 16.40 13.20 10.11
N HIS A 482 15.46 14.13 9.90
CA HIS A 482 14.95 14.51 8.57
C HIS A 482 14.58 13.31 7.69
N GLY A 483 13.96 12.26 8.27
CA GLY A 483 13.54 11.07 7.54
C GLY A 483 14.58 9.93 7.46
N HIS A 484 15.67 10.02 8.22
CA HIS A 484 16.73 9.00 8.27
C HIS A 484 17.02 8.57 9.72
N TRP A 485 17.12 7.26 9.95
CA TRP A 485 17.48 6.68 11.24
C TRP A 485 18.97 6.83 11.52
N SER A 486 19.32 7.19 12.77
CA SER A 486 20.71 7.49 13.12
C SER A 486 21.61 6.27 13.03
N LYS A 487 21.10 5.08 13.39
CA LYS A 487 21.86 3.82 13.33
C LYS A 487 22.23 3.41 11.91
N TRP A 488 21.35 3.65 10.94
CA TRP A 488 21.52 3.22 9.53
C TRP A 488 21.68 4.39 8.57
N PHE A 489 22.17 5.53 9.07
CA PHE A 489 22.16 6.79 8.34
C PHE A 489 22.86 6.68 6.97
N VAL A 490 24.05 6.08 6.91
CA VAL A 490 24.84 5.94 5.67
C VAL A 490 24.09 5.11 4.62
N GLN A 491 23.57 3.95 5.01
CA GLN A 491 22.75 3.12 4.12
C GLN A 491 21.48 3.81 3.65
N LEU A 492 20.85 4.64 4.49
CA LEU A 492 19.64 5.38 4.13
C LEU A 492 19.91 6.60 3.23
N LEU A 493 21.15 7.06 3.10
CA LEU A 493 21.51 8.09 2.10
C LEU A 493 21.39 7.58 0.66
N ALA A 494 21.40 6.25 0.45
CA ALA A 494 21.35 5.60 -0.85
C ALA A 494 19.96 5.60 -1.53
N TRP A 495 19.17 6.64 -1.34
CA TRP A 495 17.95 6.87 -2.11
C TRP A 495 18.26 7.55 -3.46
N TYR A 496 17.40 7.39 -4.45
CA TYR A 496 17.49 8.06 -5.75
C TYR A 496 16.11 8.38 -6.33
N LYS A 497 16.08 9.28 -7.32
CA LYS A 497 14.89 9.57 -8.11
C LYS A 497 14.89 8.72 -9.38
N PRO A 498 13.85 7.91 -9.65
CA PRO A 498 13.65 7.30 -10.97
C PRO A 498 13.66 8.36 -12.07
N ASP A 499 14.06 7.97 -13.27
CA ASP A 499 14.24 8.91 -14.39
C ASP A 499 12.95 9.70 -14.71
N VAL A 500 11.80 9.03 -14.62
CA VAL A 500 10.46 9.61 -14.81
C VAL A 500 10.05 10.58 -13.71
N ASP A 501 10.67 10.49 -12.53
CA ASP A 501 10.30 11.25 -11.32
C ASP A 501 11.28 12.37 -10.97
N ARG A 502 12.33 12.57 -11.78
CA ARG A 502 13.35 13.61 -11.55
C ARG A 502 12.72 14.99 -11.39
N VAL A 503 13.24 15.79 -10.47
CA VAL A 503 12.59 17.05 -10.08
C VAL A 503 13.14 18.25 -10.85
N LYS A 504 12.33 19.30 -10.92
CA LYS A 504 12.75 20.62 -11.44
C LYS A 504 13.38 21.51 -10.37
N LYS A 505 13.16 21.21 -9.08
CA LYS A 505 13.54 22.05 -7.96
C LYS A 505 13.71 21.22 -6.68
N ARG A 506 14.64 21.65 -5.81
CA ARG A 506 14.80 21.18 -4.43
C ARG A 506 14.36 22.26 -3.43
N HIS A 507 13.86 21.83 -2.27
CA HIS A 507 13.30 22.70 -1.23
C HIS A 507 14.15 22.66 0.06
N LEU A 508 15.29 23.35 0.04
CA LEU A 508 16.25 23.35 1.17
C LEU A 508 15.73 24.01 2.45
N LYS A 509 14.65 24.80 2.36
CA LYS A 509 13.95 25.34 3.54
C LYS A 509 13.12 24.28 4.27
N ARG A 510 12.71 23.22 3.55
CA ARG A 510 11.90 22.13 4.08
C ARG A 510 12.76 21.07 4.74
N ALA A 511 13.84 20.65 4.08
CA ALA A 511 14.79 19.69 4.61
C ALA A 511 16.18 19.86 3.98
N PRO A 512 17.27 19.43 4.65
CA PRO A 512 18.63 19.44 4.13
C PRO A 512 18.79 18.63 2.83
N SER A 513 19.85 18.91 2.07
CA SER A 513 20.02 18.35 0.72
C SER A 513 20.11 16.83 0.66
N TRP A 514 20.63 16.20 1.71
CA TRP A 514 20.77 14.75 1.83
C TRP A 514 19.47 14.03 2.19
N SER A 515 18.47 14.75 2.70
CA SER A 515 17.17 14.18 3.04
C SER A 515 16.31 13.98 1.78
N TRP A 516 15.66 12.82 1.67
CA TRP A 516 14.65 12.57 0.64
C TRP A 516 13.47 13.55 0.73
N ALA A 517 13.24 14.15 1.89
CA ALA A 517 12.21 15.16 2.07
C ALA A 517 12.56 16.50 1.41
N SER A 518 13.79 16.71 0.94
CA SER A 518 14.15 17.95 0.24
C SER A 518 13.66 18.01 -1.21
N VAL A 519 13.17 16.90 -1.78
CA VAL A 519 12.62 16.80 -3.14
C VAL A 519 11.18 16.28 -3.12
N ASP A 520 10.40 16.60 -4.16
CA ASP A 520 9.01 16.16 -4.30
C ASP A 520 8.91 14.83 -5.06
N GLY A 521 7.75 14.15 -4.98
CA GLY A 521 7.45 12.90 -5.69
C GLY A 521 8.15 11.64 -5.14
N GLY A 522 7.94 10.49 -5.80
CA GLY A 522 8.47 9.19 -5.36
C GLY A 522 9.99 9.11 -5.32
N ILE A 523 10.52 8.35 -4.36
CA ILE A 523 11.95 7.99 -4.29
C ILE A 523 12.09 6.47 -4.20
N CYS A 524 13.17 5.94 -4.76
CA CYS A 524 13.54 4.54 -4.61
C CYS A 524 14.82 4.41 -3.80
N TYR A 525 15.08 3.21 -3.29
CA TYR A 525 16.35 2.84 -2.69
C TYR A 525 17.07 1.83 -3.57
N GLU A 526 18.39 1.91 -3.57
CA GLU A 526 19.21 0.81 -4.05
C GLU A 526 19.27 -0.36 -3.06
N GLU A 527 19.85 -1.46 -3.54
CA GLU A 527 20.21 -2.63 -2.75
C GLU A 527 20.98 -2.22 -1.48
N PRO A 528 20.83 -2.96 -0.36
CA PRO A 528 21.51 -2.63 0.88
C PRO A 528 23.04 -2.62 0.71
N LEU A 529 23.70 -1.75 1.49
CA LEU A 529 25.16 -1.77 1.57
C LEU A 529 25.58 -3.06 2.30
N THR A 530 26.49 -3.79 1.68
CA THR A 530 27.17 -4.95 2.30
C THR A 530 28.37 -4.51 3.12
N ILE A 531 29.02 -3.40 2.69
CA ILE A 531 30.16 -2.79 3.36
C ILE A 531 29.96 -1.28 3.33
N GLU A 532 29.91 -0.62 4.48
CA GLU A 532 29.96 0.84 4.59
C GLU A 532 31.41 1.32 4.61
N ASP A 533 31.79 2.16 3.64
CA ASP A 533 33.09 2.83 3.61
C ASP A 533 33.02 4.19 4.32
N ALA A 534 31.91 4.91 4.13
CA ALA A 534 31.63 6.15 4.85
C ALA A 534 31.24 5.88 6.31
N LYS A 535 31.65 6.76 7.21
CA LYS A 535 31.30 6.69 8.63
C LYS A 535 30.75 8.00 9.15
N VAL A 536 29.72 7.93 9.98
CA VAL A 536 29.15 9.11 10.66
C VAL A 536 30.13 9.60 11.74
N LYS A 537 30.50 10.87 11.68
CA LYS A 537 31.37 11.55 12.65
C LYS A 537 30.59 12.52 13.53
N THR A 538 29.56 13.16 12.97
CA THR A 538 28.60 14.00 13.69
C THR A 538 27.25 13.86 13.00
N LEU A 539 26.20 13.69 13.79
CA LEU A 539 24.82 13.58 13.30
C LEU A 539 23.88 14.28 14.28
N THR A 540 23.38 15.44 13.89
CA THR A 540 22.39 16.23 14.64
C THR A 540 21.36 16.81 13.67
N MET A 541 20.29 17.41 14.19
CA MET A 541 19.26 18.09 13.39
C MET A 541 19.81 19.22 12.50
N SER A 542 20.93 19.83 12.88
CA SER A 542 21.51 21.01 12.22
C SER A 542 22.86 20.74 11.55
N LYS A 543 23.51 19.61 11.82
CA LYS A 543 24.85 19.32 11.30
C LYS A 543 25.08 17.83 11.11
N VAL A 544 25.52 17.48 9.90
CA VAL A 544 25.98 16.13 9.55
C VAL A 544 27.40 16.21 9.03
N VAL A 545 28.29 15.39 9.60
CA VAL A 545 29.67 15.23 9.16
C VAL A 545 29.96 13.75 8.96
N LEU A 546 30.42 13.39 7.77
CA LEU A 546 30.88 12.05 7.42
C LEU A 546 32.41 12.02 7.28
N CYS A 547 33.02 10.90 7.62
CA CYS A 547 34.35 10.53 7.16
C CYS A 547 34.19 9.62 5.93
N CYS A 548 34.55 10.09 4.75
CA CYS A 548 34.34 9.39 3.48
C CYS A 548 35.37 9.78 2.42
N ARG A 549 35.40 9.05 1.31
CA ARG A 549 36.24 9.37 0.14
C ARG A 549 35.46 10.25 -0.83
N ILE A 550 36.12 11.26 -1.40
CA ILE A 550 35.58 12.06 -2.50
C ILE A 550 36.51 11.98 -3.70
N LEU A 551 35.95 11.57 -4.83
CA LEU A 551 36.60 11.51 -6.13
C LEU A 551 36.00 12.59 -7.01
N SER A 552 36.83 13.46 -7.58
CA SER A 552 36.33 14.46 -8.52
C SER A 552 36.02 13.81 -9.86
N SER A 553 34.94 14.23 -10.52
CA SER A 553 34.45 13.59 -11.74
C SER A 553 35.46 13.68 -12.89
N ASP A 554 36.24 14.76 -12.96
CA ASP A 554 37.32 14.97 -13.93
C ASP A 554 38.53 14.03 -13.73
N LYS A 555 38.63 13.37 -12.58
CA LYS A 555 39.70 12.42 -12.24
C LYS A 555 39.36 10.98 -12.59
N VAL A 556 38.16 10.71 -13.12
CA VAL A 556 37.83 9.38 -13.64
C VAL A 556 38.54 9.18 -14.96
N GLU A 557 39.34 8.12 -15.06
CA GLU A 557 40.06 7.75 -16.28
C GLU A 557 39.06 7.45 -17.41
N LEU A 558 39.37 7.90 -18.63
CA LEU A 558 38.45 7.84 -19.79
C LEU A 558 37.96 6.41 -20.08
N ASP A 559 38.81 5.40 -19.88
CA ASP A 559 38.50 3.98 -20.08
C ASP A 559 37.55 3.40 -19.01
N LYS A 560 37.33 4.13 -17.91
CA LYS A 560 36.47 3.71 -16.80
C LYS A 560 35.14 4.45 -16.73
N ILE A 561 34.89 5.43 -17.60
CA ILE A 561 33.65 6.22 -17.62
C ILE A 561 32.42 5.31 -17.74
N ASP A 562 32.45 4.31 -18.61
CA ASP A 562 31.33 3.37 -18.83
C ASP A 562 31.04 2.45 -17.63
N THR A 563 31.91 2.48 -16.61
CA THR A 563 31.73 1.75 -15.35
C THR A 563 30.99 2.57 -14.29
N VAL A 564 30.77 3.88 -14.55
CA VAL A 564 30.06 4.81 -13.68
C VAL A 564 28.63 4.96 -14.18
N GLN A 565 27.66 4.76 -13.29
CA GLN A 565 26.25 4.99 -13.59
C GLN A 565 25.69 6.05 -12.64
N GLU A 566 25.43 7.24 -13.20
CA GLU A 566 24.88 8.38 -12.50
C GLU A 566 23.35 8.41 -12.56
N ARG A 567 22.73 8.83 -11.45
CA ARG A 567 21.29 9.06 -11.31
C ARG A 567 21.07 10.42 -10.66
N PRO A 568 21.08 11.51 -11.43
CA PRO A 568 20.84 12.84 -10.90
C PRO A 568 19.40 12.97 -10.38
N ASP A 569 19.20 13.72 -9.30
CA ASP A 569 17.88 13.96 -8.74
C ASP A 569 17.02 14.87 -9.64
N PHE A 570 17.64 15.58 -10.61
CA PHE A 570 17.04 16.64 -11.41
C PHE A 570 16.88 16.29 -12.88
N VAL A 571 15.84 16.82 -13.52
CA VAL A 571 15.75 16.82 -14.99
C VAL A 571 16.86 17.67 -15.59
N ASP A 572 17.34 17.35 -16.80
CA ASP A 572 18.50 18.00 -17.42
C ASP A 572 18.39 19.53 -17.50
N SER A 573 17.19 20.03 -17.79
CA SER A 573 16.90 21.48 -17.85
C SER A 573 17.00 22.20 -16.48
N ALA A 574 16.89 21.45 -15.38
CA ALA A 574 17.03 21.95 -14.01
C ALA A 574 18.43 21.67 -13.45
N ALA A 575 19.03 20.53 -13.82
CA ALA A 575 20.38 20.13 -13.46
C ALA A 575 21.39 21.24 -13.76
N ARG A 576 21.36 21.80 -14.99
CA ARG A 576 22.24 22.92 -15.38
C ARG A 576 22.09 24.16 -14.48
N ARG A 577 20.89 24.42 -13.96
CA ARG A 577 20.63 25.56 -13.05
C ARG A 577 21.14 25.29 -11.64
N GLU A 578 21.00 24.05 -11.16
CA GLU A 578 21.45 23.66 -9.83
C GLU A 578 22.98 23.54 -9.74
N PHE A 579 23.59 22.98 -10.80
CA PHE A 579 25.03 22.81 -10.96
C PHE A 579 25.71 24.15 -11.28
N GLY A 580 25.09 24.98 -12.12
CA GLY A 580 25.72 26.17 -12.67
C GLY A 580 26.93 25.78 -13.53
N ASN A 581 28.08 26.40 -13.26
CA ASN A 581 29.37 26.03 -13.85
C ASN A 581 30.23 25.15 -12.92
N ASN A 582 29.66 24.67 -11.80
CA ASN A 582 30.43 23.86 -10.87
C ASN A 582 30.43 22.41 -11.32
N ASP A 583 31.62 21.80 -11.34
CA ASP A 583 31.75 20.37 -11.43
C ASP A 583 31.16 19.70 -10.19
N TYR A 584 30.70 18.47 -10.36
CA TYR A 584 30.27 17.61 -9.27
C TYR A 584 31.35 16.58 -8.95
N ASP A 585 31.39 16.19 -7.69
CA ASP A 585 32.25 15.12 -7.21
C ASP A 585 31.40 13.89 -6.83
N TYR A 586 32.06 12.76 -6.72
CA TYR A 586 31.49 11.52 -6.21
C TYR A 586 31.92 11.31 -4.76
N MET A 587 30.95 11.15 -3.85
CA MET A 587 31.18 10.79 -2.45
C MET A 587 30.89 9.31 -2.23
N LEU A 588 31.90 8.49 -1.90
CA LEU A 588 31.70 7.06 -1.68
C LEU A 588 30.95 6.80 -0.37
N LEU A 589 29.89 6.00 -0.42
CA LEU A 589 29.19 5.50 0.75
C LEU A 589 29.67 4.10 1.13
N GLY A 590 29.89 3.23 0.15
CA GLY A 590 30.27 1.85 0.39
C GLY A 590 30.12 0.94 -0.82
N LYS A 591 29.92 -0.35 -0.57
CA LYS A 591 29.74 -1.40 -1.57
C LYS A 591 28.44 -2.17 -1.34
N THR A 592 27.82 -2.57 -2.42
CA THR A 592 26.65 -3.46 -2.45
C THR A 592 26.95 -4.68 -3.32
N GLN A 593 26.15 -5.73 -3.18
CA GLN A 593 26.25 -6.95 -3.97
C GLN A 593 24.88 -7.22 -4.58
N ASN A 594 24.81 -7.42 -5.89
CA ASN A 594 23.55 -7.77 -6.53
C ASN A 594 23.21 -9.26 -6.32
N SER A 595 21.99 -9.66 -6.68
CA SER A 595 21.51 -11.05 -6.63
C SER A 595 22.43 -12.05 -7.36
N ASN A 596 23.18 -11.60 -8.37
CA ASN A 596 24.14 -12.41 -9.13
C ASN A 596 25.55 -12.44 -8.49
N GLY A 597 25.70 -11.96 -7.27
CA GLY A 597 26.95 -11.97 -6.52
C GLY A 597 28.00 -10.94 -6.97
N ARG A 598 27.69 -10.07 -7.94
CA ARG A 598 28.63 -9.03 -8.41
C ARG A 598 28.62 -7.83 -7.47
N GLU A 599 29.81 -7.50 -6.98
CA GLU A 599 30.04 -6.31 -6.16
C GLU A 599 29.94 -5.03 -7.01
N LYS A 600 29.35 -3.97 -6.44
CA LYS A 600 29.31 -2.63 -7.01
C LYS A 600 29.59 -1.59 -5.92
N GLY A 601 30.29 -0.53 -6.27
CA GLY A 601 30.41 0.66 -5.43
C GLY A 601 29.14 1.49 -5.47
N MET A 602 28.88 2.21 -4.38
CA MET A 602 27.74 3.11 -4.27
C MET A 602 28.17 4.42 -3.61
N GLY A 603 27.76 5.54 -4.20
CA GLY A 603 28.10 6.87 -3.73
C GLY A 603 27.02 7.90 -4.06
N LEU A 604 27.27 9.15 -3.67
CA LEU A 604 26.42 10.30 -3.95
C LEU A 604 27.08 11.20 -5.00
N LEU A 605 26.29 11.77 -5.90
CA LEU A 605 26.71 12.96 -6.63
C LEU A 605 26.59 14.15 -5.68
N VAL A 606 27.68 14.89 -5.53
CA VAL A 606 27.74 16.04 -4.61
C VAL A 606 28.33 17.26 -5.28
N LEU A 607 27.78 18.43 -4.98
CA LEU A 607 28.37 19.71 -5.34
C LEU A 607 29.10 20.28 -4.15
N LYS A 608 30.35 20.70 -4.38
CA LYS A 608 31.09 21.47 -3.40
C LYS A 608 30.50 22.88 -3.26
N ARG A 609 30.22 23.29 -2.03
CA ARG A 609 29.74 24.62 -1.65
C ARG A 609 30.79 25.33 -0.79
N ALA A 610 30.49 26.57 -0.42
CA ALA A 610 31.38 27.36 0.43
C ALA A 610 31.69 26.62 1.75
N ARG A 611 32.86 26.92 2.34
CA ARG A 611 33.28 26.36 3.65
C ARG A 611 33.36 24.82 3.71
N GLN A 612 33.69 24.16 2.59
CA GLN A 612 33.82 22.69 2.50
C GLN A 612 32.52 21.93 2.84
N GLN A 613 31.36 22.57 2.65
CA GLN A 613 30.07 21.88 2.70
C GLN A 613 29.74 21.27 1.35
N TYR A 614 29.05 20.14 1.36
CA TYR A 614 28.66 19.43 0.16
C TYR A 614 27.14 19.31 0.09
N ARG A 615 26.60 19.62 -1.09
CA ARG A 615 25.18 19.46 -1.40
C ARG A 615 24.98 18.17 -2.17
N ARG A 616 24.13 17.27 -1.68
CA ARG A 616 23.72 16.08 -2.44
C ARG A 616 22.84 16.48 -3.63
N VAL A 617 23.12 15.93 -4.81
CA VAL A 617 22.36 16.18 -6.04
C VAL A 617 22.00 14.92 -6.84
N GLY A 618 22.38 13.73 -6.37
CA GLY A 618 22.01 12.46 -6.99
C GLY A 618 22.69 11.26 -6.34
N LEU A 619 22.46 10.09 -6.92
CA LEU A 619 23.10 8.82 -6.55
C LEU A 619 23.98 8.33 -7.70
N VAL A 620 25.12 7.72 -7.39
CA VAL A 620 26.02 7.11 -8.38
C VAL A 620 26.39 5.69 -7.96
N THR A 621 26.52 4.80 -8.94
CA THR A 621 27.01 3.44 -8.74
C THR A 621 28.22 3.16 -9.63
N PHE A 622 29.11 2.28 -9.16
CA PHE A 622 30.39 1.99 -9.80
C PHE A 622 30.53 0.49 -10.01
N LYS A 623 30.78 0.06 -11.25
CA LYS A 623 31.06 -1.35 -11.56
C LYS A 623 32.53 -1.71 -11.37
N ASP A 624 33.43 -0.75 -11.57
CA ASP A 624 34.86 -0.92 -11.31
C ASP A 624 35.27 -0.15 -10.05
N MET A 625 35.66 -0.88 -9.00
CA MET A 625 36.12 -0.29 -7.75
C MET A 625 37.56 0.24 -7.82
N SER A 626 38.31 -0.06 -8.88
CA SER A 626 39.68 0.42 -9.05
C SER A 626 39.78 1.96 -9.16
N ILE A 627 38.70 2.63 -9.60
CA ILE A 627 38.61 4.10 -9.67
C ILE A 627 38.83 4.78 -8.31
N TRP A 628 38.64 4.05 -7.21
CA TRP A 628 38.78 4.56 -5.84
C TRP A 628 40.19 4.35 -5.26
N GLN A 629 41.11 3.74 -6.01
CA GLN A 629 42.48 3.54 -5.55
C GLN A 629 43.20 4.88 -5.34
N GLY A 630 43.89 5.03 -4.21
CA GLY A 630 44.62 6.26 -3.86
C GLY A 630 43.74 7.42 -3.38
N VAL A 631 42.41 7.32 -3.46
CA VAL A 631 41.49 8.33 -2.92
C VAL A 631 41.49 8.24 -1.40
N LYS A 632 41.83 9.35 -0.73
CA LYS A 632 41.94 9.39 0.74
C LYS A 632 40.60 9.68 1.40
N LEU A 633 40.44 9.17 2.62
CA LEU A 633 39.36 9.56 3.51
C LEU A 633 39.53 11.01 3.95
N GLN A 634 38.42 11.72 4.05
CA GLN A 634 38.37 13.10 4.54
C GLN A 634 37.07 13.34 5.31
N GLU A 635 37.08 14.32 6.19
CA GLU A 635 35.87 14.77 6.88
C GLU A 635 35.09 15.75 6.01
N VAL A 636 33.81 15.46 5.83
CA VAL A 636 32.92 16.17 4.93
C VAL A 636 31.65 16.55 5.65
N ALA A 637 31.30 17.84 5.61
CA ALA A 637 30.03 18.33 6.13
C ALA A 637 28.99 18.42 5.01
N PHE A 638 27.75 18.03 5.28
CA PHE A 638 26.64 18.31 4.38
C PHE A 638 26.09 19.74 4.55
N GLU A 639 25.47 20.24 3.49
CA GLU A 639 24.56 21.40 3.49
C GLU A 639 23.11 21.01 3.85
#